data_AF-A0A4Z0BXL7-F1
#
_entry.id   AF-A0A4Z0BXL7-F1
#
_cell.length_a   1.000
_cell.length_b   1.000
_cell.length_c   1.000
_cell.angle_alpha   90.00
_cell.angle_beta   90.00
_cell.angle_gamma   90.00
#
_symmetry.space_group_name_H-M   'P 1'
#
loop_
_entity.id
_entity.type
_entity.pdbx_description
1 polymer ?
#
loop_
_entity_poly.entity_id
_entity_poly.type
_entity_poly.pdbx_seq_one_letter_code
_entity_poly.pdbx_strand_id
1 'polypeptide(L)'
;MSTAAASPLRNRLWFKVVAGIVLFLLALVLLAVFFPWDTLRGPVNRYVTEKTGRQFEITRHLDVKLGRTTRVIMDGIEFANPQWAQDRHLVKAERAEVEVRLWPLLFRREIVLPSIHLTKPQLGLQIEPDGRRTWALGEDTKDERNVPSIGALVIDEGSAHYVARHQGADIRLQFAMDRQQAQAAATSTGSRMPLRFKADGRWREQAFNAEGRTGDVLYLSAPLQQPFPAEVHANAGGTQLHARGSIASLATLDGANVNFQLQGPNLAELYRLVGVTLPDTPPYSVAGQLSKQGEVWRVREIGAKLGKTDMAGELAFDNSQKVPQLAGKLQSRTLDFEDLAPVIGLKDERRGPPGEQQRVAKAQPQDAKARDGKKEPKDPNRKVLPGAPLDVSRLNSMNADVRVDAARVVNAKGLPLDRMGVHVRLQNGLLVLDPLDLGVAGGRVAGQVRIDSNAKPVAVQTRLDARSLELNRLFPKSESARNSFGKIQGQVDLTARGGSVAQMLANANGNVALLMGRGEISNILLEFAGLDGGEILKFLARGDKRVELRCAATAFDVKDGVMTSRALVLDTDDTVFHGGAEINLARESMNALIKPQPKDTSILSLRSPLKVAGTFGAPDVGLEKSALAGRAALAIGLGAINPLLALAATIETGPGKDADCVGTLKEAAASRAETRVGKSAPPAEGPGTKPSEAPAGTRMGAGPAPNNSNARAAGNNADARRPGNTQAAARAPAADALGTGTPGKPIAP
;
A
#
# COMPACT_ATOMS: atom_id res chain seq x y z
N MET A 1 14.62 -95.13 13.74
CA MET A 1 14.65 -93.71 13.28
C MET A 1 13.79 -93.60 12.04
N SER A 2 12.70 -92.84 12.14
CA SER A 2 11.72 -92.64 11.06
C SER A 2 12.27 -91.80 9.92
N THR A 3 12.10 -92.26 8.68
CA THR A 3 12.11 -91.40 7.49
C THR A 3 10.94 -91.81 6.61
N ALA A 4 9.87 -91.02 6.67
CA ALA A 4 8.70 -91.14 5.81
C ALA A 4 9.07 -90.70 4.38
N ALA A 5 8.90 -91.60 3.41
CA ALA A 5 9.07 -91.30 2.00
C ALA A 5 7.81 -90.58 1.46
N ALA A 6 7.98 -89.35 1.00
CA ALA A 6 6.95 -88.59 0.30
C ALA A 6 6.71 -89.17 -1.12
N SER A 7 5.45 -89.36 -1.49
CA SER A 7 5.01 -89.95 -2.76
C SER A 7 5.18 -88.98 -3.96
N PRO A 8 5.73 -89.42 -5.12
CA PRO A 8 5.99 -88.55 -6.27
C PRO A 8 4.84 -88.41 -7.28
N LEU A 9 3.69 -89.07 -7.05
CA LEU A 9 2.57 -89.10 -8.01
C LEU A 9 1.70 -87.83 -8.03
N ARG A 10 1.78 -86.99 -6.99
CA ARG A 10 1.04 -85.71 -6.93
C ARG A 10 1.60 -84.63 -7.86
N ASN A 11 2.87 -84.76 -8.29
CA ASN A 11 3.54 -83.77 -9.13
C ASN A 11 3.15 -83.82 -10.61
N ARG A 12 2.85 -84.99 -11.20
CA ARG A 12 2.53 -85.10 -12.65
C ARG A 12 1.15 -84.56 -13.01
N LEU A 13 0.15 -84.74 -12.15
CA LEU A 13 -1.19 -84.20 -12.38
C LEU A 13 -1.19 -82.67 -12.25
N TRP A 14 -0.49 -82.17 -11.23
CA TRP A 14 -0.31 -80.74 -11.01
C TRP A 14 0.44 -80.08 -12.17
N PHE A 15 1.47 -80.73 -12.72
CA PHE A 15 2.18 -80.23 -13.91
C PHE A 15 1.31 -80.16 -15.16
N LYS A 16 0.41 -81.14 -15.39
CA LYS A 16 -0.54 -81.12 -16.52
C LYS A 16 -1.60 -80.04 -16.37
N VAL A 17 -2.10 -79.83 -15.14
CA VAL A 17 -3.05 -78.75 -14.83
C VAL A 17 -2.38 -77.38 -15.01
N VAL A 18 -1.17 -77.20 -14.48
CA VAL A 18 -0.39 -75.96 -14.66
C VAL A 18 -0.07 -75.72 -16.12
N ALA A 19 0.37 -76.74 -16.87
CA ALA A 19 0.63 -76.62 -18.30
C ALA A 19 -0.64 -76.28 -19.09
N GLY A 20 -1.78 -76.90 -18.78
CA GLY A 20 -3.08 -76.58 -19.38
C GLY A 20 -3.52 -75.15 -19.08
N ILE A 21 -3.33 -74.68 -17.84
CA ILE A 21 -3.60 -73.28 -17.46
C ILE A 21 -2.68 -72.32 -18.22
N VAL A 22 -1.38 -72.60 -18.30
CA VAL A 22 -0.42 -71.76 -19.04
C VAL A 22 -0.78 -71.70 -20.53
N LEU A 23 -1.15 -72.83 -21.14
CA LEU A 23 -1.50 -72.90 -22.56
C LEU A 23 -2.84 -72.20 -22.84
N PHE A 24 -3.81 -72.30 -21.93
CA PHE A 24 -5.05 -71.55 -21.98
C PHE A 24 -4.83 -70.03 -21.83
N LEU A 25 -3.99 -69.62 -20.87
CA LEU A 25 -3.62 -68.21 -20.69
C LEU A 25 -2.86 -67.68 -21.91
N LEU A 26 -1.95 -68.47 -22.49
CA LEU A 26 -1.25 -68.12 -23.73
C LEU A 26 -2.24 -67.95 -24.89
N ALA A 27 -3.19 -68.88 -25.05
CA ALA A 27 -4.23 -68.79 -26.06
C ALA A 27 -5.12 -67.56 -25.88
N LEU A 28 -5.49 -67.22 -24.64
CA LEU A 28 -6.22 -65.98 -24.31
C LEU A 28 -5.41 -64.72 -24.65
N VAL A 29 -4.12 -64.71 -24.33
CA VAL A 29 -3.22 -63.59 -24.66
C VAL A 29 -3.08 -63.44 -26.18
N LEU A 30 -2.86 -64.54 -26.91
CA LEU A 30 -2.79 -64.52 -28.37
C LEU A 30 -4.11 -64.06 -28.98
N LEU A 31 -5.24 -64.58 -28.49
CA LEU A 31 -6.56 -64.15 -28.92
C LEU A 31 -6.75 -62.65 -28.71
N ALA A 32 -6.36 -62.12 -27.55
CA ALA A 32 -6.50 -60.69 -27.24
C ALA A 32 -5.54 -59.81 -28.07
N VAL A 33 -4.33 -60.27 -28.37
CA VAL A 33 -3.33 -59.53 -29.17
C VAL A 33 -3.73 -59.48 -30.64
N PHE A 34 -4.25 -60.57 -31.19
CA PHE A 34 -4.67 -60.67 -32.60
C PHE A 34 -6.16 -60.40 -32.82
N PHE A 35 -6.89 -59.99 -31.77
CA PHE A 35 -8.32 -59.69 -31.85
C PHE A 35 -8.57 -58.48 -32.77
N PRO A 36 -9.54 -58.53 -33.71
CA PRO A 36 -9.88 -57.39 -34.56
C PRO A 36 -10.70 -56.36 -33.77
N TRP A 37 -10.01 -55.51 -33.00
CA TRP A 37 -10.60 -54.52 -32.10
C TRP A 37 -11.64 -53.60 -32.75
N ASP A 38 -11.51 -53.35 -34.06
CA ASP A 38 -12.46 -52.55 -34.84
C ASP A 38 -13.89 -53.12 -34.83
N THR A 39 -14.05 -54.44 -34.67
CA THR A 39 -15.36 -55.09 -34.55
C THR A 39 -16.12 -54.65 -33.28
N LEU A 40 -15.43 -54.15 -32.26
CA LEU A 40 -16.03 -53.65 -31.02
C LEU A 40 -16.48 -52.19 -31.10
N ARG A 41 -16.27 -51.50 -32.22
CA ARG A 41 -16.67 -50.11 -32.41
C ARG A 41 -18.16 -49.87 -32.12
N GLY A 42 -19.04 -50.67 -32.73
CA GLY A 42 -20.50 -50.59 -32.51
C GLY A 42 -20.91 -50.88 -31.06
N PRO A 43 -20.46 -52.00 -30.47
CA PRO A 43 -20.69 -52.29 -29.05
C PRO A 43 -20.19 -51.20 -28.09
N VAL A 44 -19.00 -50.65 -28.30
CA VAL A 44 -18.43 -49.56 -27.48
C VAL A 44 -19.26 -48.29 -27.64
N ASN A 45 -19.62 -47.90 -28.87
CA ASN A 45 -20.48 -46.76 -29.15
C ASN A 45 -21.80 -46.84 -28.37
N ARG A 46 -22.46 -48.00 -28.43
CA ARG A 46 -23.72 -48.25 -27.69
C ARG A 46 -23.52 -48.22 -26.18
N TYR A 47 -22.49 -48.91 -25.68
CA TYR A 47 -22.22 -48.99 -24.24
C TYR A 47 -21.95 -47.62 -23.62
N VAL A 48 -21.07 -46.81 -24.22
CA VAL A 48 -20.77 -45.46 -23.71
C VAL A 48 -22.00 -44.57 -23.84
N THR A 49 -22.77 -44.69 -24.92
CA THR A 49 -24.01 -43.93 -25.10
C THR A 49 -25.04 -44.24 -24.03
N GLU A 50 -25.29 -45.53 -23.75
CA GLU A 50 -26.23 -45.98 -22.71
C GLU A 50 -25.75 -45.58 -21.30
N LYS A 51 -24.45 -45.70 -21.02
CA LYS A 51 -23.90 -45.39 -19.69
C LYS A 51 -23.83 -43.90 -19.36
N THR A 52 -23.63 -43.07 -20.38
CA THR A 52 -23.46 -41.63 -20.20
C THR A 52 -24.73 -40.84 -20.55
N GLY A 53 -25.74 -41.48 -21.14
CA GLY A 53 -26.94 -40.84 -21.65
C GLY A 53 -26.70 -39.87 -22.81
N ARG A 54 -25.53 -39.94 -23.46
CA ARG A 54 -25.08 -38.99 -24.49
C ARG A 54 -24.51 -39.73 -25.69
N GLN A 55 -24.82 -39.25 -26.90
CA GLN A 55 -24.32 -39.88 -28.12
C GLN A 55 -22.78 -39.91 -28.12
N PHE A 56 -22.22 -41.11 -28.23
CA PHE A 56 -20.78 -41.35 -28.39
C PHE A 56 -20.55 -42.21 -29.64
N GLU A 57 -19.68 -41.72 -30.53
CA GLU A 57 -19.39 -42.38 -31.79
C GLU A 57 -17.90 -42.34 -32.14
N ILE A 58 -17.34 -43.53 -32.39
CA ILE A 58 -16.09 -43.72 -33.12
C ILE A 58 -16.45 -43.91 -34.59
N THR A 59 -16.06 -42.97 -35.44
CA THR A 59 -16.52 -42.85 -36.83
C THR A 59 -15.69 -43.66 -37.83
N ARG A 60 -14.39 -43.82 -37.57
CA ARG A 60 -13.47 -44.52 -38.49
C ARG A 60 -12.90 -45.79 -37.89
N HIS A 61 -11.87 -45.72 -37.05
CA HIS A 61 -11.10 -46.90 -36.63
C HIS A 61 -10.95 -46.99 -35.11
N LEU A 62 -11.00 -48.20 -34.57
CA LEU A 62 -10.71 -48.53 -33.17
C LEU A 62 -9.60 -49.58 -33.08
N ASP A 63 -8.54 -49.27 -32.33
CA ASP A 63 -7.45 -50.19 -31.99
C ASP A 63 -7.16 -50.13 -30.48
N VAL A 64 -6.79 -51.26 -29.90
CA VAL A 64 -6.50 -51.37 -28.47
C VAL A 64 -5.17 -52.07 -28.27
N LYS A 65 -4.24 -51.39 -27.60
CA LYS A 65 -2.97 -51.96 -27.16
C LYS A 65 -3.08 -52.33 -25.69
N LEU A 66 -3.18 -53.63 -25.42
CA LEU A 66 -3.20 -54.17 -24.06
C LEU A 66 -1.81 -54.09 -23.44
N GLY A 67 -1.76 -53.67 -22.17
CA GLY A 67 -0.54 -53.55 -21.39
C GLY A 67 -0.88 -53.28 -19.93
N ARG A 68 0.11 -52.83 -19.13
CA ARG A 68 -0.14 -52.38 -17.74
C ARG A 68 -1.16 -51.25 -17.66
N THR A 69 -1.16 -50.38 -18.68
CA THR A 69 -2.21 -49.40 -18.95
C THR A 69 -2.67 -49.67 -20.37
N THR A 70 -3.98 -49.81 -20.56
CA THR A 70 -4.55 -50.13 -21.86
C THR A 70 -4.65 -48.86 -22.68
N ARG A 71 -4.03 -48.83 -23.86
CA ARG A 71 -4.11 -47.69 -24.77
C ARG A 71 -5.18 -47.94 -25.81
N VAL A 72 -6.20 -47.08 -25.83
CA VAL A 72 -7.33 -47.11 -26.76
C VAL A 72 -7.12 -46.01 -27.79
N ILE A 73 -7.00 -46.40 -29.06
CA ILE A 73 -6.76 -45.51 -30.18
C ILE A 73 -8.04 -45.44 -31.00
N MET A 74 -8.57 -44.24 -31.17
CA MET A 74 -9.83 -43.99 -31.88
C MET A 74 -9.58 -42.94 -32.96
N ASP A 75 -9.75 -43.34 -34.23
CA ASP A 75 -9.75 -42.40 -35.34
C ASP A 75 -11.16 -41.87 -35.58
N GLY A 76 -11.31 -40.55 -35.48
CA GLY A 76 -12.56 -39.83 -35.59
C GLY A 76 -13.50 -40.10 -34.40
N ILE A 77 -13.41 -39.27 -33.37
CA ILE A 77 -14.23 -39.35 -32.16
C ILE A 77 -15.24 -38.21 -32.13
N GLU A 78 -16.50 -38.53 -31.86
CA GLU A 78 -17.55 -37.55 -31.58
C GLU A 78 -18.26 -37.93 -30.28
N PHE A 79 -18.19 -37.06 -29.29
CA PHE A 79 -18.89 -37.23 -28.02
C PHE A 79 -19.78 -36.02 -27.76
N ALA A 80 -21.08 -36.24 -27.74
CA ALA A 80 -22.07 -35.20 -27.54
C ALA A 80 -22.03 -34.62 -26.11
N ASN A 81 -22.32 -33.33 -26.01
CA ASN A 81 -22.63 -32.70 -24.74
C ASN A 81 -24.04 -33.09 -24.27
N PRO A 82 -24.35 -32.89 -22.98
CA PRO A 82 -25.73 -32.93 -22.50
C PRO A 82 -26.63 -31.91 -23.22
N GLN A 83 -27.93 -32.18 -23.30
CA GLN A 83 -28.90 -31.32 -24.00
C GLN A 83 -28.99 -29.88 -23.46
N TRP A 84 -28.56 -29.65 -22.22
CA TRP A 84 -28.56 -28.32 -21.60
C TRP A 84 -27.35 -27.46 -21.99
N ALA A 85 -26.32 -28.06 -22.59
CA ALA A 85 -25.13 -27.33 -23.01
C ALA A 85 -25.39 -26.58 -24.32
N GLN A 86 -24.65 -25.49 -24.51
CA GLN A 86 -24.71 -24.64 -25.69
C GLN A 86 -24.06 -25.29 -26.91
N ASP A 87 -22.89 -25.91 -26.72
CA ASP A 87 -22.20 -26.62 -27.80
C ASP A 87 -22.71 -28.05 -27.92
N ARG A 88 -22.88 -28.53 -29.15
CA ARG A 88 -23.38 -29.89 -29.42
C ARG A 88 -22.42 -31.00 -28.95
N HIS A 89 -21.12 -30.77 -29.01
CA HIS A 89 -20.11 -31.80 -28.72
C HIS A 89 -19.26 -31.39 -27.52
N LEU A 90 -19.05 -32.32 -26.58
CA LEU A 90 -18.05 -32.20 -25.53
C LEU A 90 -16.64 -32.30 -26.15
N VAL A 91 -16.45 -33.32 -26.98
CA VAL A 91 -15.21 -33.58 -27.72
C VAL A 91 -15.57 -34.02 -29.14
N LYS A 92 -14.96 -33.39 -30.13
CA LYS A 92 -14.89 -33.88 -31.51
C LYS A 92 -13.45 -33.79 -31.99
N ALA A 93 -12.82 -34.89 -32.40
CA ALA A 93 -11.40 -34.87 -32.79
C ALA A 93 -11.12 -35.82 -33.97
N GLU A 94 -10.10 -35.52 -34.76
CA GLU A 94 -9.64 -36.40 -35.84
C GLU A 94 -9.07 -37.70 -35.29
N ARG A 95 -8.41 -37.67 -34.13
CA ARG A 95 -7.88 -38.86 -33.46
C ARG A 95 -7.83 -38.62 -31.96
N ALA A 96 -8.10 -39.68 -31.20
CA ALA A 96 -7.94 -39.71 -29.76
C ALA A 96 -7.18 -40.97 -29.34
N GLU A 97 -6.12 -40.80 -28.56
CA GLU A 97 -5.44 -41.91 -27.88
C GLU A 97 -5.63 -41.73 -26.38
N VAL A 98 -6.32 -42.69 -25.76
CA VAL A 98 -6.69 -42.64 -24.35
C VAL A 98 -6.05 -43.81 -23.64
N GLU A 99 -5.26 -43.52 -22.61
CA GLU A 99 -4.77 -44.53 -21.70
C GLU A 99 -5.77 -44.76 -20.57
N VAL A 100 -6.10 -46.02 -20.30
CA VAL A 100 -7.10 -46.43 -19.31
C VAL A 100 -6.51 -47.47 -18.36
N ARG A 101 -6.67 -47.26 -17.05
CA ARG A 101 -6.38 -48.29 -16.05
C ARG A 101 -7.59 -49.20 -15.86
N LEU A 102 -7.54 -50.40 -16.44
CA LEU A 102 -8.66 -51.35 -16.39
C LEU A 102 -8.97 -51.87 -14.97
N TRP A 103 -7.96 -52.03 -14.11
CA TRP A 103 -8.16 -52.57 -12.75
C TRP A 103 -9.03 -51.69 -11.84
N PRO A 104 -8.73 -50.38 -11.65
CA PRO A 104 -9.62 -49.46 -10.94
C PRO A 104 -11.01 -49.39 -11.57
N LEU A 105 -11.09 -49.40 -12.90
CA LEU A 105 -12.35 -49.35 -13.61
C LEU A 105 -13.24 -50.57 -13.32
N LEU A 106 -12.68 -51.78 -13.37
CA LEU A 106 -13.43 -53.03 -13.19
C LEU A 106 -13.80 -53.33 -11.72
N PHE A 107 -12.93 -52.98 -10.76
CA PHE A 107 -13.11 -53.38 -9.34
C PHE A 107 -13.58 -52.25 -8.44
N ARG A 108 -13.28 -51.00 -8.79
CA ARG A 108 -13.61 -49.82 -7.99
C ARG A 108 -14.59 -48.87 -8.68
N ARG A 109 -14.94 -49.14 -9.94
CA ARG A 109 -15.78 -48.26 -10.80
C ARG A 109 -15.22 -46.84 -10.91
N GLU A 110 -13.89 -46.71 -10.84
CA GLU A 110 -13.20 -45.43 -10.89
C GLU A 110 -12.60 -45.22 -12.28
N ILE A 111 -12.93 -44.10 -12.93
CA ILE A 111 -12.42 -43.74 -14.26
C ILE A 111 -11.11 -42.98 -14.09
N VAL A 112 -10.00 -43.72 -14.20
CA VAL A 112 -8.65 -43.15 -14.16
C VAL A 112 -8.05 -43.19 -15.56
N LEU A 113 -7.78 -42.01 -16.12
CA LEU A 113 -7.25 -41.81 -17.46
C LEU A 113 -5.84 -41.20 -17.36
N PRO A 114 -4.75 -42.01 -17.34
CA PRO A 114 -3.41 -41.48 -17.14
C PRO A 114 -2.96 -40.46 -18.20
N SER A 115 -3.33 -40.65 -19.45
CA SER A 115 -3.06 -39.72 -20.53
C SER A 115 -4.15 -39.72 -21.59
N ILE A 116 -4.41 -38.56 -22.18
CA ILE A 116 -5.32 -38.35 -23.30
C ILE A 116 -4.58 -37.52 -24.34
N HIS A 117 -4.48 -38.04 -25.56
CA HIS A 117 -3.87 -37.36 -26.69
C HIS A 117 -4.96 -37.08 -27.72
N LEU A 118 -5.16 -35.81 -28.08
CA LEU A 118 -6.17 -35.40 -29.05
C LEU A 118 -5.52 -34.71 -30.24
N THR A 119 -5.89 -35.13 -31.45
CA THR A 119 -5.49 -34.51 -32.72
C THR A 119 -6.64 -33.68 -33.27
N LYS A 120 -6.42 -32.37 -33.49
CA LYS A 120 -7.43 -31.43 -33.97
C LYS A 120 -8.76 -31.45 -33.18
N PRO A 121 -8.74 -31.42 -31.83
CA PRO A 121 -9.98 -31.42 -31.08
C PRO A 121 -10.76 -30.10 -31.20
N GLN A 122 -12.08 -30.24 -31.14
CA GLN A 122 -13.05 -29.22 -30.81
C GLN A 122 -13.65 -29.58 -29.44
N LEU A 123 -13.44 -28.75 -28.44
CA LEU A 123 -13.87 -28.97 -27.06
C LEU A 123 -14.99 -28.00 -26.68
N GLY A 124 -16.12 -28.50 -26.20
CA GLY A 124 -17.26 -27.70 -25.73
C GLY A 124 -17.47 -27.88 -24.22
N LEU A 125 -16.85 -27.01 -23.42
CA LEU A 125 -16.81 -27.09 -21.97
C LEU A 125 -17.79 -26.09 -21.34
N GLN A 126 -18.72 -26.56 -20.51
CA GLN A 126 -19.69 -25.66 -19.85
C GLN A 126 -19.96 -26.06 -18.39
N ILE A 127 -20.06 -25.04 -17.53
CA ILE A 127 -20.54 -25.15 -16.15
C ILE A 127 -21.76 -24.26 -15.95
N GLU A 128 -22.84 -24.84 -15.44
CA GLU A 128 -24.05 -24.13 -15.03
C GLU A 128 -23.99 -23.68 -13.56
N PRO A 129 -24.75 -22.63 -13.17
CA PRO A 129 -24.82 -22.14 -11.80
C PRO A 129 -25.24 -23.20 -10.76
N ASP A 130 -25.98 -24.23 -11.20
CA ASP A 130 -26.44 -25.32 -10.36
C ASP A 130 -25.41 -26.44 -10.17
N GLY A 131 -24.17 -26.22 -10.62
CA GLY A 131 -23.04 -27.13 -10.46
C GLY A 131 -22.89 -28.18 -11.57
N ARG A 132 -23.81 -28.23 -12.54
CA ARG A 132 -23.68 -29.17 -13.68
C ARG A 132 -22.46 -28.83 -14.53
N ARG A 133 -21.71 -29.86 -14.93
CA ARG A 133 -20.49 -29.73 -15.74
C ARG A 133 -20.55 -30.67 -16.95
N THR A 134 -20.17 -30.21 -18.13
CA THR A 134 -20.28 -31.04 -19.34
C THR A 134 -19.33 -32.24 -19.34
N TRP A 135 -18.20 -32.14 -18.65
CA TRP A 135 -17.21 -33.20 -18.52
C TRP A 135 -17.47 -34.18 -17.37
N ALA A 136 -18.59 -34.06 -16.63
CA ALA A 136 -19.04 -35.10 -15.73
C ALA A 136 -19.68 -36.23 -16.56
N LEU A 137 -19.11 -37.44 -16.50
CA LEU A 137 -19.40 -38.54 -17.42
C LEU A 137 -20.53 -39.51 -16.97
N GLY A 138 -21.50 -39.03 -16.18
CA GLY A 138 -22.65 -39.82 -15.72
C GLY A 138 -24.00 -39.11 -15.94
N GLU A 139 -25.09 -39.76 -15.56
CA GLU A 139 -26.44 -39.18 -15.65
C GLU A 139 -26.58 -37.91 -14.79
N ASP A 140 -26.04 -37.95 -13.56
CA ASP A 140 -25.93 -36.77 -12.72
C ASP A 140 -24.66 -35.99 -13.05
N THR A 141 -24.82 -34.95 -13.86
CA THR A 141 -23.75 -34.04 -14.26
C THR A 141 -23.31 -33.06 -13.17
N LYS A 142 -23.92 -33.11 -11.97
CA LYS A 142 -23.51 -32.33 -10.78
C LYS A 142 -22.53 -33.10 -9.89
N ASP A 143 -22.64 -34.43 -9.84
CA ASP A 143 -21.83 -35.27 -8.96
C ASP A 143 -20.34 -35.24 -9.38
N GLU A 144 -19.47 -34.82 -8.45
CA GLU A 144 -18.03 -34.75 -8.67
C GLU A 144 -17.40 -36.13 -8.89
N ARG A 145 -18.02 -37.21 -8.40
CA ARG A 145 -17.56 -38.59 -8.65
C ARG A 145 -17.64 -38.98 -10.11
N ASN A 146 -18.47 -38.29 -10.89
CA ASN A 146 -18.59 -38.50 -12.32
C ASN A 146 -17.54 -37.70 -13.12
N VAL A 147 -16.76 -36.84 -12.48
CA VAL A 147 -15.66 -36.12 -13.14
C VAL A 147 -14.46 -37.07 -13.27
N PRO A 148 -13.98 -37.36 -14.50
CA PRO A 148 -12.87 -38.27 -14.71
C PRO A 148 -11.56 -37.68 -14.19
N SER A 149 -10.72 -38.52 -13.60
CA SER A 149 -9.36 -38.14 -13.22
C SER A 149 -8.45 -38.27 -14.43
N ILE A 150 -8.07 -37.13 -15.03
CA ILE A 150 -7.21 -37.06 -16.22
C ILE A 150 -5.79 -36.72 -15.77
N GLY A 151 -4.84 -37.62 -15.98
CA GLY A 151 -3.44 -37.41 -15.62
C GLY A 151 -2.80 -36.31 -16.48
N ALA A 152 -2.60 -36.61 -17.76
CA ALA A 152 -2.05 -35.69 -18.76
C ALA A 152 -2.98 -35.52 -19.96
N LEU A 153 -3.11 -34.30 -20.47
CA LEU A 153 -3.81 -33.96 -21.70
C LEU A 153 -2.79 -33.37 -22.69
N VAL A 154 -2.62 -34.04 -23.83
CA VAL A 154 -1.72 -33.64 -24.91
C VAL A 154 -2.55 -33.25 -26.12
N ILE A 155 -2.27 -32.09 -26.69
CA ILE A 155 -3.03 -31.55 -27.82
C ILE A 155 -2.07 -30.92 -28.84
N ASP A 156 -2.39 -31.03 -30.12
CA ASP A 156 -1.62 -30.44 -31.20
C ASP A 156 -2.14 -29.07 -31.66
N GLU A 157 -3.26 -29.05 -32.37
CA GLU A 157 -3.95 -27.88 -32.86
C GLU A 157 -5.44 -28.08 -32.64
N GLY A 158 -6.25 -27.04 -32.55
CA GLY A 158 -7.68 -27.19 -32.33
C GLY A 158 -8.31 -25.98 -31.67
N SER A 159 -9.51 -26.19 -31.13
CA SER A 159 -10.31 -25.14 -30.49
C SER A 159 -11.02 -25.63 -29.25
N ALA A 160 -11.20 -24.74 -28.28
CA ALA A 160 -12.07 -24.97 -27.13
C ALA A 160 -13.03 -23.79 -26.97
N HIS A 161 -14.23 -24.06 -26.49
CA HIS A 161 -15.20 -23.06 -26.05
C HIS A 161 -15.55 -23.36 -24.60
N TYR A 162 -15.34 -22.39 -23.72
CA TYR A 162 -15.56 -22.50 -22.29
C TYR A 162 -16.65 -21.52 -21.86
N VAL A 163 -17.73 -22.05 -21.30
CA VAL A 163 -18.88 -21.26 -20.82
C VAL A 163 -19.09 -21.51 -19.33
N ALA A 164 -19.03 -20.45 -18.52
CA ALA A 164 -19.41 -20.50 -17.11
C ALA A 164 -20.23 -19.26 -16.76
N ARG A 165 -21.55 -19.36 -16.94
CA ARG A 165 -22.48 -18.21 -16.80
C ARG A 165 -22.47 -17.58 -15.41
N HIS A 166 -22.35 -18.41 -14.37
CA HIS A 166 -22.24 -17.93 -12.99
C HIS A 166 -20.96 -17.10 -12.71
N GLN A 167 -19.95 -17.23 -13.57
CA GLN A 167 -18.70 -16.46 -13.52
C GLN A 167 -18.64 -15.38 -14.62
N GLY A 168 -19.72 -15.17 -15.38
CA GLY A 168 -19.74 -14.27 -16.53
C GLY A 168 -18.69 -14.61 -17.58
N ALA A 169 -18.38 -15.90 -17.78
CA ALA A 169 -17.36 -16.37 -18.70
C ALA A 169 -17.97 -17.03 -19.96
N ASP A 170 -17.50 -16.59 -21.13
CA ASP A 170 -17.73 -17.17 -22.47
C ASP A 170 -16.44 -16.94 -23.24
N ILE A 171 -15.59 -17.95 -23.34
CA ILE A 171 -14.23 -17.85 -23.87
C ILE A 171 -14.06 -18.85 -25.00
N ARG A 172 -13.70 -18.36 -26.19
CA ARG A 172 -13.25 -19.18 -27.30
C ARG A 172 -11.73 -19.20 -27.31
N LEU A 173 -11.16 -20.38 -27.44
CA LEU A 173 -9.72 -20.61 -27.48
C LEU A 173 -9.38 -21.34 -28.78
N GLN A 174 -8.29 -20.92 -29.41
CA GLN A 174 -7.63 -21.60 -30.51
C GLN A 174 -6.21 -21.90 -30.09
N PHE A 175 -5.73 -23.12 -30.37
CA PHE A 175 -4.36 -23.51 -30.07
C PHE A 175 -3.75 -24.25 -31.25
N ALA A 176 -2.43 -24.13 -31.42
CA ALA A 176 -1.69 -24.78 -32.48
C ALA A 176 -0.21 -24.96 -32.10
N MET A 177 0.31 -26.15 -32.36
CA MET A 177 1.72 -26.48 -32.17
C MET A 177 2.60 -25.77 -33.20
N ASP A 178 3.63 -25.06 -32.73
CA ASP A 178 4.68 -24.51 -33.57
C ASP A 178 5.73 -25.61 -33.87
N ARG A 179 5.57 -26.29 -35.00
CA ARG A 179 6.41 -27.44 -35.38
C ARG A 179 7.89 -27.07 -35.58
N GLN A 180 8.20 -25.86 -36.00
CA GLN A 180 9.59 -25.41 -36.18
C GLN A 180 10.29 -25.25 -34.83
N GLN A 181 9.60 -24.67 -33.84
CA GLN A 181 10.13 -24.62 -32.48
C GLN A 181 10.12 -25.99 -31.78
N ALA A 182 9.13 -26.85 -32.05
CA ALA A 182 9.13 -28.21 -31.52
C ALA A 182 10.37 -29.00 -31.96
N GLN A 183 10.81 -28.84 -33.21
CA GLN A 183 12.04 -29.46 -33.74
C GLN A 183 13.32 -28.79 -33.21
N ALA A 184 13.38 -27.46 -33.13
CA ALA A 184 14.55 -26.76 -32.56
C ALA A 184 14.72 -27.07 -31.06
N ALA A 185 13.62 -27.15 -30.31
CA ALA A 185 13.60 -27.46 -28.88
C ALA A 185 14.00 -28.91 -28.54
N ALA A 186 14.07 -29.80 -29.53
CA ALA A 186 14.62 -31.15 -29.36
C ALA A 186 16.12 -31.13 -29.02
N THR A 187 16.81 -30.00 -29.29
CA THR A 187 18.26 -29.84 -29.06
C THR A 187 18.65 -28.92 -27.89
N SER A 188 17.68 -28.29 -27.20
CA SER A 188 17.92 -27.34 -26.10
C SER A 188 17.33 -27.79 -24.77
N THR A 189 18.02 -27.54 -23.65
CA THR A 189 17.64 -27.87 -22.26
C THR A 189 16.69 -26.88 -21.57
N GLY A 190 16.15 -25.88 -22.28
CA GLY A 190 15.22 -24.89 -21.72
C GLY A 190 13.75 -25.34 -21.65
N SER A 191 12.92 -24.63 -20.85
CA SER A 191 11.47 -24.87 -20.78
C SER A 191 10.81 -24.71 -22.16
N ARG A 192 10.27 -25.82 -22.67
CA ARG A 192 9.64 -25.90 -23.99
C ARG A 192 8.24 -25.30 -23.97
N MET A 193 7.93 -24.39 -24.90
CA MET A 193 6.60 -23.81 -25.06
C MET A 193 6.09 -23.89 -26.52
N PRO A 194 5.94 -25.11 -27.07
CA PRO A 194 5.61 -25.31 -28.49
C PRO A 194 4.14 -24.99 -28.81
N LEU A 195 3.22 -25.03 -27.83
CA LEU A 195 1.81 -24.79 -28.06
C LEU A 195 1.53 -23.30 -28.02
N ARG A 196 1.09 -22.70 -29.13
CA ARG A 196 0.60 -21.31 -29.16
C ARG A 196 -0.90 -21.31 -28.93
N PHE A 197 -1.42 -20.30 -28.24
CA PHE A 197 -2.85 -20.11 -28.09
C PHE A 197 -3.28 -18.67 -28.32
N LYS A 198 -4.54 -18.51 -28.71
CA LYS A 198 -5.31 -17.26 -28.72
C LYS A 198 -6.66 -17.51 -28.10
N ALA A 199 -7.13 -16.57 -27.29
CA ALA A 199 -8.41 -16.64 -26.63
C ALA A 199 -9.13 -15.29 -26.69
N ASP A 200 -10.44 -15.32 -26.90
CA ASP A 200 -11.30 -14.15 -26.98
C ASP A 200 -12.67 -14.43 -26.34
N GLY A 201 -13.31 -13.38 -25.84
CA GLY A 201 -14.68 -13.45 -25.34
C GLY A 201 -14.91 -12.58 -24.11
N ARG A 202 -15.50 -13.16 -23.07
CA ARG A 202 -15.83 -12.50 -21.81
C ARG A 202 -15.29 -13.28 -20.62
N TRP A 203 -14.78 -12.54 -19.64
CA TRP A 203 -14.43 -13.04 -18.30
C TRP A 203 -15.04 -12.11 -17.26
N ARG A 204 -15.90 -12.64 -16.38
CA ARG A 204 -16.63 -11.85 -15.38
C ARG A 204 -17.30 -10.62 -15.98
N GLU A 205 -18.01 -10.84 -17.10
CA GLU A 205 -18.73 -9.82 -17.90
C GLU A 205 -17.86 -8.76 -18.58
N GLN A 206 -16.53 -8.80 -18.41
CA GLN A 206 -15.60 -7.90 -19.09
C GLN A 206 -15.11 -8.51 -20.40
N ALA A 207 -14.90 -7.67 -21.41
CA ALA A 207 -14.23 -8.09 -22.63
C ALA A 207 -12.84 -8.63 -22.28
N PHE A 208 -12.54 -9.82 -22.80
CA PHE A 208 -11.33 -10.58 -22.51
C PHE A 208 -10.67 -10.99 -23.81
N ASN A 209 -9.35 -10.80 -23.89
CA ASN A 209 -8.51 -11.45 -24.88
C ASN A 209 -7.23 -11.93 -24.21
N ALA A 210 -6.69 -13.04 -24.69
CA ALA A 210 -5.38 -13.52 -24.29
C ALA A 210 -4.68 -14.22 -25.44
N GLU A 211 -3.37 -14.16 -25.46
CA GLU A 211 -2.53 -14.93 -26.37
C GLU A 211 -1.24 -15.33 -25.68
N GLY A 212 -0.57 -16.34 -26.20
CA GLY A 212 0.64 -16.80 -25.55
C GLY A 212 1.13 -18.14 -26.04
N ARG A 213 2.03 -18.72 -25.23
CA ARG A 213 2.67 -20.00 -25.50
C ARG A 213 2.74 -20.83 -24.22
N THR A 214 2.57 -22.14 -24.33
CA THR A 214 2.62 -23.07 -23.20
C THR A 214 3.35 -24.35 -23.56
N GLY A 215 3.65 -25.16 -22.55
CA GLY A 215 3.95 -26.58 -22.74
C GLY A 215 2.82 -27.31 -23.51
N ASP A 216 3.18 -28.42 -24.14
CA ASP A 216 2.30 -29.31 -24.92
C ASP A 216 1.59 -30.38 -24.07
N VAL A 217 2.08 -30.64 -22.86
CA VAL A 217 1.50 -31.63 -21.93
C VAL A 217 0.89 -30.91 -20.73
N LEU A 218 -0.43 -30.90 -20.65
CA LEU A 218 -1.19 -30.34 -19.52
C LEU A 218 -1.47 -31.45 -18.51
N TYR A 219 -0.79 -31.45 -17.35
CA TYR A 219 -1.12 -32.40 -16.30
C TYR A 219 -2.20 -31.83 -15.37
N LEU A 220 -3.32 -32.56 -15.23
CA LEU A 220 -4.53 -32.05 -14.58
C LEU A 220 -4.79 -32.64 -13.17
N SER A 221 -4.21 -33.79 -12.80
CA SER A 221 -4.57 -34.51 -11.55
C SER A 221 -3.42 -35.08 -10.70
N ALA A 222 -2.18 -34.57 -10.86
CA ALA A 222 -1.06 -34.85 -9.96
C ALA A 222 -0.09 -33.66 -9.92
N PRO A 223 0.76 -33.51 -8.87
CA PRO A 223 1.90 -32.60 -8.94
C PRO A 223 2.69 -32.91 -10.21
N LEU A 224 2.89 -31.89 -11.03
CA LEU A 224 3.63 -32.01 -12.27
C LEU A 224 5.01 -32.61 -12.00
N GLN A 225 5.38 -33.69 -12.71
CA GLN A 225 6.77 -34.19 -12.66
C GLN A 225 7.77 -33.12 -13.14
N GLN A 226 7.31 -32.19 -13.99
CA GLN A 226 8.04 -31.00 -14.43
C GLN A 226 7.12 -29.77 -14.47
N PRO A 227 7.49 -28.61 -13.88
CA PRO A 227 6.66 -27.42 -13.87
C PRO A 227 6.17 -27.02 -15.28
N PHE A 228 4.87 -26.75 -15.42
CA PHE A 228 4.22 -26.41 -16.67
C PHE A 228 4.59 -24.98 -17.07
N PRO A 229 5.35 -24.78 -18.15
CA PRO A 229 5.78 -23.46 -18.56
C PRO A 229 4.67 -22.74 -19.34
N ALA A 230 4.52 -21.46 -19.07
CA ALA A 230 3.56 -20.60 -19.77
C ALA A 230 4.10 -19.18 -19.92
N GLU A 231 3.79 -18.58 -21.07
CA GLU A 231 3.89 -17.17 -21.36
C GLU A 231 2.51 -16.70 -21.82
N VAL A 232 1.96 -15.68 -21.16
CA VAL A 232 0.59 -15.21 -21.34
C VAL A 232 0.58 -13.70 -21.42
N HIS A 233 -0.02 -13.17 -22.49
CA HIS A 233 -0.42 -11.79 -22.63
C HIS A 233 -1.94 -11.75 -22.58
N ALA A 234 -2.53 -11.01 -21.65
CA ALA A 234 -3.97 -10.96 -21.48
C ALA A 234 -4.47 -9.55 -21.21
N ASN A 235 -5.63 -9.21 -21.76
CA ASN A 235 -6.35 -7.98 -21.45
C ASN A 235 -7.75 -8.35 -20.95
N ALA A 236 -8.14 -7.77 -19.81
CA ALA A 236 -9.47 -7.92 -19.24
C ALA A 236 -9.99 -6.56 -18.79
N GLY A 237 -11.00 -6.02 -19.48
CA GLY A 237 -11.42 -4.62 -19.28
C GLY A 237 -10.27 -3.64 -19.53
N GLY A 238 -9.97 -2.78 -18.56
CA GLY A 238 -8.83 -1.85 -18.62
C GLY A 238 -7.49 -2.43 -18.10
N THR A 239 -7.47 -3.69 -17.67
CA THR A 239 -6.28 -4.33 -17.08
C THR A 239 -5.53 -5.14 -18.12
N GLN A 240 -4.21 -4.96 -18.19
CA GLN A 240 -3.30 -5.68 -19.08
C GLN A 240 -2.29 -6.46 -18.24
N LEU A 241 -2.06 -7.72 -18.60
CA LEU A 241 -1.16 -8.65 -17.93
C LEU A 241 -0.18 -9.23 -18.95
N HIS A 242 1.10 -9.19 -18.61
CA HIS A 242 2.15 -10.00 -19.22
C HIS A 242 2.74 -10.90 -18.14
N ALA A 243 2.73 -12.21 -18.35
CA ALA A 243 3.24 -13.16 -17.39
C ALA A 243 4.08 -14.24 -18.08
N ARG A 244 5.21 -14.61 -17.51
CA ARG A 244 6.06 -15.71 -17.99
C ARG A 244 6.65 -16.48 -16.83
N GLY A 245 6.52 -17.79 -16.85
CA GLY A 245 7.03 -18.63 -15.78
C GLY A 245 6.59 -20.07 -15.88
N SER A 246 6.48 -20.73 -14.73
CA SER A 246 6.00 -22.10 -14.65
C SER A 246 5.13 -22.34 -13.42
N ILE A 247 4.27 -23.35 -13.48
CA ILE A 247 3.35 -23.72 -12.39
C ILE A 247 3.44 -25.23 -12.17
N ALA A 248 3.51 -25.71 -10.92
CA ALA A 248 3.62 -27.14 -10.61
C ALA A 248 2.25 -27.87 -10.48
N SER A 249 1.16 -27.12 -10.32
CA SER A 249 -0.20 -27.65 -10.38
C SER A 249 -1.15 -26.62 -11.01
N LEU A 250 -1.76 -26.93 -12.15
CA LEU A 250 -2.72 -26.03 -12.81
C LEU A 250 -4.05 -25.93 -12.04
N ALA A 251 -4.42 -26.98 -11.30
CA ALA A 251 -5.66 -27.01 -10.54
C ALA A 251 -5.62 -26.12 -9.29
N THR A 252 -4.48 -26.08 -8.59
CA THR A 252 -4.31 -25.34 -7.32
C THR A 252 -3.42 -24.10 -7.45
N LEU A 253 -2.80 -23.90 -8.62
CA LEU A 253 -1.75 -22.93 -8.90
C LEU A 253 -0.50 -23.09 -8.02
N ASP A 254 -0.38 -24.21 -7.31
CA ASP A 254 0.75 -24.45 -6.41
C ASP A 254 2.06 -24.63 -7.17
N GLY A 255 3.17 -24.21 -6.55
CA GLY A 255 4.49 -24.16 -7.17
C GLY A 255 4.58 -23.18 -8.34
N ALA A 256 3.69 -22.19 -8.42
CA ALA A 256 3.84 -21.08 -9.36
C ALA A 256 5.15 -20.33 -9.09
N ASN A 257 5.86 -19.99 -10.17
CA ASN A 257 7.01 -19.11 -10.19
C ASN A 257 6.98 -18.31 -11.50
N VAL A 258 6.54 -17.05 -11.41
CA VAL A 258 6.08 -16.24 -12.54
C VAL A 258 6.66 -14.84 -12.46
N ASN A 259 7.38 -14.41 -13.49
CA ASN A 259 7.65 -13.01 -13.73
C ASN A 259 6.38 -12.38 -14.33
N PHE A 260 5.88 -11.30 -13.76
CA PHE A 260 4.70 -10.63 -14.29
C PHE A 260 4.90 -9.12 -14.42
N GLN A 261 4.11 -8.53 -15.31
CA GLN A 261 3.88 -7.10 -15.44
C GLN A 261 2.37 -6.91 -15.59
N LEU A 262 1.78 -6.09 -14.74
CA LEU A 262 0.35 -5.84 -14.68
C LEU A 262 0.12 -4.33 -14.66
N GLN A 263 -0.78 -3.83 -15.49
CA GLN A 263 -1.13 -2.41 -15.52
C GLN A 263 -2.62 -2.20 -15.73
N GLY A 264 -3.16 -1.12 -15.18
CA GLY A 264 -4.59 -0.82 -15.31
C GLY A 264 -4.97 0.54 -14.70
N PRO A 265 -6.25 0.95 -14.84
CA PRO A 265 -6.71 2.27 -14.42
C PRO A 265 -6.91 2.40 -12.90
N ASN A 266 -7.18 1.29 -12.20
CA ASN A 266 -7.44 1.25 -10.76
C ASN A 266 -7.25 -0.18 -10.21
N LEU A 267 -6.48 -0.36 -9.14
CA LEU A 267 -6.27 -1.67 -8.51
C LEU A 267 -7.55 -2.30 -7.95
N ALA A 268 -8.53 -1.49 -7.52
CA ALA A 268 -9.81 -2.00 -7.02
C ALA A 268 -10.58 -2.82 -8.08
N GLU A 269 -10.32 -2.59 -9.38
CA GLU A 269 -10.95 -3.38 -10.45
C GLU A 269 -10.50 -4.85 -10.47
N LEU A 270 -9.34 -5.17 -9.88
CA LEU A 270 -8.86 -6.54 -9.76
C LEU A 270 -9.77 -7.41 -8.89
N TYR A 271 -10.55 -6.83 -7.97
CA TYR A 271 -11.57 -7.58 -7.23
C TYR A 271 -12.55 -8.27 -8.18
N ARG A 272 -12.98 -7.55 -9.23
CA ARG A 272 -13.84 -8.10 -10.28
C ARG A 272 -13.13 -9.12 -11.15
N LEU A 273 -11.81 -9.24 -11.18
CA LEU A 273 -11.11 -10.21 -12.03
C LEU A 273 -10.65 -11.46 -11.27
N VAL A 274 -10.05 -11.27 -10.09
CA VAL A 274 -9.39 -12.33 -9.30
C VAL A 274 -9.95 -12.47 -7.87
N GLY A 275 -10.93 -11.65 -7.46
CA GLY A 275 -11.60 -11.77 -6.16
C GLY A 275 -10.82 -11.21 -4.97
N VAL A 276 -9.69 -10.53 -5.19
CA VAL A 276 -8.88 -9.91 -4.14
C VAL A 276 -9.35 -8.47 -3.93
N THR A 277 -9.70 -8.11 -2.69
CA THR A 277 -10.09 -6.74 -2.34
C THR A 277 -8.86 -5.85 -2.22
N LEU A 278 -8.64 -4.99 -3.21
CA LEU A 278 -7.58 -3.99 -3.22
C LEU A 278 -8.18 -2.58 -3.10
N PRO A 279 -7.42 -1.60 -2.57
CA PRO A 279 -7.89 -0.23 -2.43
C PRO A 279 -8.06 0.44 -3.79
N ASP A 280 -8.85 1.52 -3.82
CA ASP A 280 -8.89 2.43 -4.95
C ASP A 280 -7.51 3.08 -5.15
N THR A 281 -7.03 3.11 -6.39
CA THR A 281 -5.76 3.75 -6.73
C THR A 281 -5.85 4.55 -8.03
N PRO A 282 -4.97 5.54 -8.23
CA PRO A 282 -4.64 6.04 -9.56
C PRO A 282 -4.24 4.92 -10.54
N PRO A 283 -4.08 5.21 -11.84
CA PRO A 283 -3.56 4.24 -12.79
C PRO A 283 -2.25 3.65 -12.28
N TYR A 284 -2.11 2.34 -12.41
CA TYR A 284 -1.00 1.60 -11.83
C TYR A 284 -0.27 0.79 -12.91
N SER A 285 1.02 0.57 -12.66
CA SER A 285 1.83 -0.45 -13.33
C SER A 285 2.67 -1.14 -12.28
N VAL A 286 2.62 -2.47 -12.20
CA VAL A 286 3.38 -3.26 -11.23
C VAL A 286 4.05 -4.43 -11.94
N ALA A 287 5.32 -4.64 -11.64
CA ALA A 287 6.08 -5.80 -12.09
C ALA A 287 6.72 -6.49 -10.89
N GLY A 288 7.01 -7.77 -11.01
CA GLY A 288 7.73 -8.53 -9.99
C GLY A 288 7.75 -10.03 -10.25
N GLN A 289 8.30 -10.75 -9.28
CA GLN A 289 8.36 -12.22 -9.26
C GLN A 289 7.31 -12.77 -8.30
N LEU A 290 6.26 -13.37 -8.84
CA LEU A 290 5.20 -14.05 -8.10
C LEU A 290 5.59 -15.51 -7.86
N SER A 291 5.45 -15.97 -6.62
CA SER A 291 5.56 -17.38 -6.25
C SER A 291 4.39 -17.82 -5.37
N LYS A 292 3.97 -19.08 -5.50
CA LYS A 292 2.96 -19.71 -4.62
C LYS A 292 3.53 -21.00 -4.04
N GLN A 293 3.41 -21.15 -2.72
CA GLN A 293 3.73 -22.37 -1.99
C GLN A 293 2.58 -22.66 -1.01
N GLY A 294 1.80 -23.70 -1.28
CA GLY A 294 0.55 -23.96 -0.57
C GLY A 294 -0.40 -22.76 -0.69
N GLU A 295 -0.79 -22.19 0.46
CA GLU A 295 -1.64 -21.01 0.58
C GLU A 295 -0.85 -19.70 0.80
N VAL A 296 0.46 -19.71 0.52
CA VAL A 296 1.29 -18.50 0.66
C VAL A 296 1.68 -18.00 -0.72
N TRP A 297 1.18 -16.81 -1.06
CA TRP A 297 1.59 -16.04 -2.21
C TRP A 297 2.69 -15.08 -1.82
N ARG A 298 3.75 -14.98 -2.63
CA ARG A 298 4.83 -14.03 -2.41
C ARG A 298 5.20 -13.32 -3.70
N VAL A 299 5.24 -12.00 -3.64
CA VAL A 299 5.76 -11.16 -4.71
C VAL A 299 7.07 -10.55 -4.25
N ARG A 300 8.17 -10.89 -4.93
CA ARG A 300 9.50 -10.29 -4.73
C ARG A 300 9.81 -9.33 -5.87
N GLU A 301 10.83 -8.51 -5.67
CA GLU A 301 11.32 -7.57 -6.69
C GLU A 301 10.20 -6.70 -7.25
N ILE A 302 9.29 -6.26 -6.37
CA ILE A 302 8.20 -5.37 -6.76
C ILE A 302 8.84 -4.11 -7.33
N GLY A 303 8.45 -3.75 -8.54
CA GLY A 303 8.67 -2.46 -9.14
C GLY A 303 7.31 -1.92 -9.59
N ALA A 304 6.80 -0.91 -8.89
CA ALA A 304 5.47 -0.38 -9.12
C ALA A 304 5.47 1.15 -9.29
N LYS A 305 4.53 1.62 -10.09
CA LYS A 305 4.12 3.02 -10.17
C LYS A 305 2.62 3.09 -9.91
N LEU A 306 2.23 3.94 -8.98
CA LEU A 306 0.84 4.26 -8.67
C LEU A 306 0.68 5.76 -8.90
N GLY A 307 0.12 6.14 -10.05
CA GLY A 307 0.15 7.53 -10.50
C GLY A 307 1.59 8.02 -10.68
N LYS A 308 2.00 8.99 -9.85
CA LYS A 308 3.34 9.58 -9.80
C LYS A 308 4.22 8.98 -8.71
N THR A 309 3.65 8.14 -7.84
CA THR A 309 4.37 7.47 -6.75
C THR A 309 5.10 6.24 -7.27
N ASP A 310 6.41 6.13 -6.99
CA ASP A 310 7.16 4.89 -7.21
C ASP A 310 7.19 4.04 -5.94
N MET A 311 7.12 2.72 -6.10
CA MET A 311 7.17 1.75 -5.00
C MET A 311 8.01 0.55 -5.39
N ALA A 312 8.82 0.05 -4.47
CA ALA A 312 9.60 -1.15 -4.63
C ALA A 312 9.62 -1.99 -3.35
N GLY A 313 9.85 -3.30 -3.47
CA GLY A 313 10.02 -4.17 -2.30
C GLY A 313 9.46 -5.57 -2.48
N GLU A 314 8.85 -6.09 -1.43
CA GLU A 314 8.29 -7.44 -1.42
C GLU A 314 7.07 -7.52 -0.50
N LEU A 315 6.12 -8.37 -0.89
CA LEU A 315 4.90 -8.65 -0.15
C LEU A 315 4.65 -10.16 -0.13
N ALA A 316 4.11 -10.66 0.97
CA ALA A 316 3.61 -12.01 1.13
C ALA A 316 2.17 -11.95 1.62
N PHE A 317 1.31 -12.74 1.01
CA PHE A 317 -0.10 -12.89 1.37
C PHE A 317 -0.35 -14.36 1.71
N ASP A 318 -0.66 -14.62 2.97
CA ASP A 318 -0.93 -15.94 3.52
C ASP A 318 -2.45 -16.08 3.74
N ASN A 319 -3.07 -16.99 2.98
CA ASN A 319 -4.48 -17.32 3.10
C ASN A 319 -4.73 -18.70 3.73
N SER A 320 -3.74 -19.25 4.44
CA SER A 320 -3.87 -20.53 5.17
C SER A 320 -4.81 -20.45 6.37
N GLN A 321 -5.05 -19.25 6.89
CA GLN A 321 -5.93 -18.97 8.02
C GLN A 321 -7.26 -18.35 7.55
N LYS A 322 -8.30 -18.47 8.39
CA LYS A 322 -9.63 -17.86 8.12
C LYS A 322 -9.56 -16.35 7.88
N VAL A 323 -8.69 -15.66 8.61
CA VAL A 323 -8.37 -14.25 8.40
C VAL A 323 -6.99 -14.20 7.75
N PRO A 324 -6.87 -13.74 6.49
CA PRO A 324 -5.60 -13.75 5.78
C PRO A 324 -4.60 -12.76 6.39
N GLN A 325 -3.32 -13.00 6.17
CA GLN A 325 -2.23 -12.15 6.65
C GLN A 325 -1.41 -11.59 5.49
N LEU A 326 -1.24 -10.27 5.47
CA LEU A 326 -0.32 -9.56 4.57
C LEU A 326 0.96 -9.19 5.32
N ALA A 327 2.13 -9.48 4.77
CA ALA A 327 3.41 -9.09 5.36
C ALA A 327 4.39 -8.58 4.32
N GLY A 328 5.29 -7.66 4.68
CA GLY A 328 6.37 -7.27 3.78
C GLY A 328 6.97 -5.89 4.03
N LYS A 329 7.70 -5.41 3.03
CA LYS A 329 8.39 -4.12 3.06
C LYS A 329 8.22 -3.43 1.72
N LEU A 330 7.84 -2.17 1.77
CA LEU A 330 7.71 -1.29 0.61
C LEU A 330 8.55 -0.03 0.83
N GLN A 331 9.21 0.40 -0.23
CA GLN A 331 10.06 1.57 -0.26
C GLN A 331 9.70 2.44 -1.47
N SER A 332 9.66 3.75 -1.26
CA SER A 332 9.40 4.75 -2.29
C SER A 332 10.54 5.75 -2.32
N ARG A 333 11.05 6.08 -3.52
CA ARG A 333 11.99 7.19 -3.67
C ARG A 333 11.25 8.52 -3.65
N THR A 334 10.06 8.58 -4.24
CA THR A 334 9.17 9.73 -4.27
C THR A 334 7.72 9.26 -4.17
N LEU A 335 7.10 9.60 -3.05
CA LEU A 335 5.69 9.39 -2.79
C LEU A 335 4.93 10.69 -3.02
N ASP A 336 3.97 10.67 -3.94
CA ASP A 336 3.01 11.75 -4.11
C ASP A 336 1.83 11.52 -3.16
N PHE A 337 1.65 12.41 -2.19
CA PHE A 337 0.62 12.25 -1.17
C PHE A 337 -0.80 12.26 -1.76
N GLU A 338 -1.01 12.92 -2.90
CA GLU A 338 -2.32 12.91 -3.57
C GLU A 338 -2.67 11.53 -4.15
N ASP A 339 -1.67 10.70 -4.47
CA ASP A 339 -1.87 9.34 -4.96
C ASP A 339 -2.10 8.35 -3.80
N LEU A 340 -1.63 8.68 -2.59
CA LEU A 340 -1.86 7.91 -1.37
C LEU A 340 -3.26 8.16 -0.79
N ALA A 341 -3.84 9.35 -1.01
CA ALA A 341 -5.12 9.75 -0.43
C ALA A 341 -6.24 8.69 -0.59
N PRO A 342 -6.55 8.18 -1.80
CA PRO A 342 -7.50 7.08 -1.97
C PRO A 342 -7.19 5.83 -1.15
N VAL A 343 -5.90 5.47 -1.07
CA VAL A 343 -5.42 4.24 -0.42
C VAL A 343 -5.65 4.29 1.09
N ILE A 344 -5.51 5.48 1.69
CA ILE A 344 -5.74 5.71 3.13
C ILE A 344 -7.17 6.19 3.43
N GLY A 345 -8.09 6.10 2.46
CA GLY A 345 -9.50 6.44 2.64
C GLY A 345 -9.83 7.94 2.64
N LEU A 346 -8.89 8.79 2.22
CA LEU A 346 -9.16 10.20 1.93
C LEU A 346 -9.81 10.31 0.54
N LYS A 347 -10.86 11.12 0.42
CA LYS A 347 -11.53 11.35 -0.87
C LYS A 347 -10.56 12.04 -1.84
N ASP A 348 -10.37 11.47 -3.02
CA ASP A 348 -9.68 12.15 -4.12
C ASP A 348 -10.63 13.16 -4.76
N GLU A 349 -10.39 14.45 -4.52
CA GLU A 349 -11.17 15.53 -5.12
C GLU A 349 -11.08 15.54 -6.66
N ARG A 350 -10.14 14.80 -7.27
CA ARG A 350 -10.00 14.68 -8.73
C ARG A 350 -10.88 13.59 -9.33
N ARG A 351 -11.36 12.64 -8.54
CA ARG A 351 -12.05 11.43 -9.03
C ARG A 351 -13.42 11.28 -8.39
N GLY A 352 -14.36 12.09 -8.87
CA GLY A 352 -15.79 11.79 -8.71
C GLY A 352 -16.20 10.50 -9.44
N PRO A 353 -17.38 9.93 -9.13
CA PRO A 353 -17.90 8.72 -9.77
C PRO A 353 -17.90 8.79 -11.30
N PRO A 354 -17.77 7.66 -12.02
CA PRO A 354 -17.93 7.62 -13.47
C PRO A 354 -19.33 8.13 -13.85
N GLY A 355 -19.40 9.27 -14.54
CA GLY A 355 -20.65 9.99 -14.85
C GLY A 355 -20.68 11.42 -14.29
N GLU A 356 -19.91 11.70 -13.23
CA GLU A 356 -19.78 13.04 -12.67
C GLU A 356 -18.67 13.84 -13.36
N GLN A 357 -17.72 13.18 -14.03
CA GLN A 357 -16.68 13.84 -14.83
C GLN A 357 -17.25 14.65 -16.02
N GLN A 358 -18.41 14.27 -16.57
CA GLN A 358 -19.12 15.08 -17.57
C GLN A 358 -20.04 16.15 -16.97
N ARG A 359 -20.49 15.97 -15.73
CA ARG A 359 -21.30 16.97 -15.01
C ARG A 359 -20.44 18.04 -14.35
N VAL A 360 -19.25 17.72 -13.84
CA VAL A 360 -18.27 18.67 -13.29
C VAL A 360 -17.53 19.42 -14.40
N ALA A 361 -17.37 18.83 -15.60
CA ALA A 361 -16.89 19.55 -16.78
C ALA A 361 -17.93 20.56 -17.34
N LYS A 362 -19.24 20.36 -17.07
CA LYS A 362 -20.32 21.29 -17.46
C LYS A 362 -20.88 22.14 -16.31
N ALA A 363 -20.60 21.77 -15.07
CA ALA A 363 -20.80 22.55 -13.86
C ALA A 363 -19.43 22.94 -13.31
N GLN A 364 -18.61 23.55 -14.17
CA GLN A 364 -17.67 24.55 -13.67
C GLN A 364 -18.54 25.67 -13.09
N PRO A 365 -18.38 26.06 -11.81
CA PRO A 365 -18.48 27.47 -11.53
C PRO A 365 -17.44 28.12 -12.42
N GLN A 366 -17.87 29.03 -13.30
CA GLN A 366 -17.01 29.85 -14.15
C GLN A 366 -16.05 30.75 -13.33
N ASP A 367 -15.92 30.55 -12.01
CA ASP A 367 -15.14 31.34 -11.06
C ASP A 367 -13.83 30.67 -10.62
N ALA A 368 -13.42 29.54 -11.23
CA ALA A 368 -12.14 28.88 -10.93
C ALA A 368 -10.94 29.44 -11.72
N LYS A 369 -11.16 30.43 -12.59
CA LYS A 369 -10.11 31.31 -13.12
C LYS A 369 -10.20 32.64 -12.37
N ALA A 370 -9.11 33.05 -11.73
CA ALA A 370 -8.98 34.21 -10.86
C ALA A 370 -9.58 34.08 -9.44
N ARG A 371 -8.99 33.21 -8.61
CA ARG A 371 -8.89 33.48 -7.17
C ARG A 371 -7.46 33.82 -6.81
N ASP A 372 -7.00 34.94 -7.37
CA ASP A 372 -5.92 35.72 -6.79
C ASP A 372 -6.37 36.17 -5.39
N GLY A 373 -5.69 35.70 -4.34
CA GLY A 373 -5.57 36.37 -3.05
C GLY A 373 -6.82 36.66 -2.18
N LYS A 374 -8.06 36.39 -2.59
CA LYS A 374 -9.23 36.68 -1.75
C LYS A 374 -9.39 35.66 -0.62
N LYS A 375 -9.16 36.12 0.63
CA LYS A 375 -9.46 35.41 1.88
C LYS A 375 -10.91 34.87 1.82
N GLU A 376 -11.09 33.58 2.13
CA GLU A 376 -12.43 33.00 2.26
C GLU A 376 -13.24 33.78 3.33
N PRO A 377 -14.54 34.01 3.12
CA PRO A 377 -15.38 34.72 4.09
C PRO A 377 -15.36 34.00 5.45
N LYS A 378 -15.26 34.78 6.55
CA LYS A 378 -15.44 34.24 7.91
C LYS A 378 -16.89 33.77 8.07
N ASP A 379 -17.09 32.50 8.44
CA ASP A 379 -18.41 31.93 8.72
C ASP A 379 -18.40 31.24 10.10
N PRO A 380 -19.15 31.79 11.08
CA PRO A 380 -19.24 31.21 12.43
C PRO A 380 -19.76 29.77 12.46
N ASN A 381 -20.58 29.37 11.49
CA ASN A 381 -21.18 28.04 11.41
C ASN A 381 -20.31 27.02 10.66
N ARG A 382 -19.25 27.48 9.98
CA ARG A 382 -18.35 26.61 9.23
C ARG A 382 -17.53 25.73 10.17
N LYS A 383 -17.78 24.42 10.10
CA LYS A 383 -16.96 23.39 10.74
C LYS A 383 -15.67 23.18 9.94
N VAL A 384 -14.55 23.15 10.66
CA VAL A 384 -13.19 22.98 10.16
C VAL A 384 -12.69 21.57 10.45
N LEU A 385 -13.14 20.92 11.53
CA LEU A 385 -12.74 19.55 11.84
C LEU A 385 -13.45 18.54 10.92
N PRO A 386 -12.73 17.53 10.37
CA PRO A 386 -13.34 16.57 9.46
C PRO A 386 -14.43 15.72 10.12
N GLY A 387 -15.68 15.92 9.70
CA GLY A 387 -16.86 15.19 10.19
C GLY A 387 -17.20 13.90 9.44
N ALA A 388 -16.49 13.59 8.35
CA ALA A 388 -16.77 12.40 7.54
C ALA A 388 -16.58 11.11 8.35
N PRO A 389 -17.51 10.12 8.26
CA PRO A 389 -17.36 8.83 8.91
C PRO A 389 -16.10 8.10 8.44
N LEU A 390 -15.35 7.53 9.38
CA LEU A 390 -14.20 6.68 9.11
C LEU A 390 -14.67 5.24 8.87
N ASP A 391 -14.45 4.71 7.66
CA ASP A 391 -14.75 3.31 7.36
C ASP A 391 -13.66 2.39 7.93
N VAL A 392 -13.86 1.97 9.19
CA VAL A 392 -12.99 1.00 9.86
C VAL A 392 -13.43 -0.45 9.65
N SER A 393 -14.53 -0.70 8.92
CA SER A 393 -15.09 -2.05 8.78
C SER A 393 -14.11 -3.02 8.11
N ARG A 394 -13.27 -2.48 7.22
CA ARG A 394 -12.24 -3.25 6.49
C ARG A 394 -11.06 -3.68 7.37
N LEU A 395 -10.87 -3.09 8.55
CA LEU A 395 -9.80 -3.49 9.47
C LEU A 395 -9.96 -4.91 10.04
N ASN A 396 -11.16 -5.50 9.89
CA ASN A 396 -11.43 -6.88 10.30
C ASN A 396 -11.34 -7.90 9.14
N SER A 397 -11.05 -7.44 7.92
CA SER A 397 -11.01 -8.31 6.72
C SER A 397 -9.69 -9.07 6.56
N MET A 398 -8.60 -8.56 7.15
CA MET A 398 -7.27 -9.17 7.11
C MET A 398 -6.40 -8.68 8.25
N ASN A 399 -5.32 -9.43 8.53
CA ASN A 399 -4.20 -9.00 9.36
C ASN A 399 -3.07 -8.45 8.47
N ALA A 400 -2.23 -7.57 9.01
CA ALA A 400 -1.11 -6.99 8.28
C ALA A 400 0.14 -6.77 9.16
N ASP A 401 1.33 -6.96 8.61
CA ASP A 401 2.63 -6.57 9.16
C ASP A 401 3.50 -6.01 8.03
N VAL A 402 3.34 -4.72 7.74
CA VAL A 402 3.97 -4.07 6.56
C VAL A 402 4.77 -2.85 7.00
N ARG A 403 6.03 -2.77 6.57
CA ARG A 403 6.84 -1.55 6.70
C ARG A 403 6.81 -0.77 5.41
N VAL A 404 6.54 0.53 5.51
CA VAL A 404 6.51 1.45 4.37
C VAL A 404 7.44 2.61 4.66
N ASP A 405 8.41 2.82 3.77
CA ASP A 405 9.37 3.92 3.83
C ASP A 405 9.30 4.75 2.54
N ALA A 406 9.24 6.07 2.66
CA ALA A 406 9.29 7.01 1.56
C ALA A 406 10.38 8.05 1.82
N ALA A 407 11.42 8.04 0.98
CA ALA A 407 12.58 8.91 1.12
C ALA A 407 12.24 10.40 0.85
N ARG A 408 11.27 10.64 -0.03
CA ARG A 408 10.73 11.97 -0.33
C ARG A 408 9.21 11.89 -0.45
N VAL A 409 8.50 12.80 0.21
CA VAL A 409 7.07 13.01 0.04
C VAL A 409 6.84 14.34 -0.66
N VAL A 410 5.91 14.39 -1.60
CA VAL A 410 5.52 15.60 -2.35
C VAL A 410 4.01 15.79 -2.34
N ASN A 411 3.56 17.00 -2.64
CA ASN A 411 2.14 17.36 -2.77
C ASN A 411 1.26 17.04 -1.54
N ALA A 412 1.86 16.97 -0.35
CA ALA A 412 1.15 16.87 0.92
C ALA A 412 0.49 18.23 1.27
N LYS A 413 -0.65 18.51 0.65
CA LYS A 413 -1.40 19.75 0.86
C LYS A 413 -1.89 19.82 2.31
N GLY A 414 -1.40 20.81 3.07
CA GLY A 414 -1.84 21.10 4.44
C GLY A 414 -0.93 20.57 5.55
N LEU A 415 -0.03 19.64 5.24
CA LEU A 415 1.03 19.19 6.15
C LEU A 415 2.32 19.06 5.33
N PRO A 416 3.34 19.91 5.53
CA PRO A 416 4.59 19.87 4.75
C PRO A 416 5.40 18.62 5.10
N LEU A 417 4.98 17.47 4.57
CA LEU A 417 5.63 16.19 4.72
C LEU A 417 6.79 16.08 3.73
N ASP A 418 7.98 15.77 4.25
CA ASP A 418 9.21 15.68 3.47
C ASP A 418 9.66 14.22 3.29
N ARG A 419 9.40 13.37 4.29
CA ARG A 419 9.71 11.92 4.30
C ARG A 419 8.71 11.19 5.22
N MET A 420 8.56 9.89 5.02
CA MET A 420 7.64 9.07 5.82
C MET A 420 8.25 7.69 6.07
N GLY A 421 8.13 7.18 7.30
CA GLY A 421 8.41 5.80 7.67
C GLY A 421 7.32 5.32 8.62
N VAL A 422 6.72 4.17 8.34
CA VAL A 422 5.65 3.61 9.18
C VAL A 422 5.72 2.08 9.20
N HIS A 423 5.58 1.49 10.39
CA HIS A 423 5.33 0.06 10.54
C HIS A 423 3.86 -0.17 10.88
N VAL A 424 3.12 -0.67 9.90
CA VAL A 424 1.70 -0.98 9.98
C VAL A 424 1.53 -2.39 10.52
N ARG A 425 0.96 -2.53 11.71
CA ARG A 425 0.55 -3.80 12.31
C ARG A 425 -0.95 -3.82 12.51
N LEU A 426 -1.65 -4.73 11.84
CA LEU A 426 -3.08 -4.95 11.97
C LEU A 426 -3.31 -6.38 12.45
N GLN A 427 -3.94 -6.53 13.61
CA GLN A 427 -4.30 -7.83 14.17
C GLN A 427 -5.73 -7.77 14.69
N ASN A 428 -6.64 -8.55 14.07
CA ASN A 428 -8.03 -8.72 14.50
C ASN A 428 -8.73 -7.37 14.76
N GLY A 429 -8.65 -6.42 13.81
CA GLY A 429 -9.28 -5.10 13.94
C GLY A 429 -8.52 -4.06 14.78
N LEU A 430 -7.38 -4.43 15.40
CA LEU A 430 -6.48 -3.50 16.09
C LEU A 430 -5.34 -3.07 15.14
N LEU A 431 -5.40 -1.81 14.70
CA LEU A 431 -4.36 -1.17 13.88
C LEU A 431 -3.37 -0.41 14.78
N VAL A 432 -2.08 -0.70 14.61
CA VAL A 432 -0.97 -0.07 15.32
C VAL A 432 0.03 0.44 14.28
N LEU A 433 0.28 1.74 14.30
CA LEU A 433 1.33 2.41 13.53
C LEU A 433 2.49 2.70 14.49
N ASP A 434 3.49 1.83 14.53
CA ASP A 434 4.60 1.93 15.49
C ASP A 434 5.86 1.19 15.01
N PRO A 435 6.95 1.91 14.69
CA PRO A 435 7.05 3.37 14.79
C PRO A 435 6.29 4.08 13.66
N LEU A 436 5.78 5.27 13.95
CA LEU A 436 5.46 6.32 12.99
C LEU A 436 6.61 7.34 13.02
N ASP A 437 7.20 7.65 11.86
CA ASP A 437 8.30 8.61 11.73
C ASP A 437 8.13 9.47 10.47
N LEU A 438 7.80 10.74 10.67
CA LEU A 438 7.50 11.69 9.62
C LEU A 438 8.55 12.81 9.65
N GLY A 439 9.07 13.20 8.49
CA GLY A 439 9.73 14.50 8.34
C GLY A 439 8.68 15.54 8.04
N VAL A 440 8.58 16.57 8.88
CA VAL A 440 7.56 17.62 8.75
C VAL A 440 8.23 18.97 8.92
N ALA A 441 8.06 19.87 7.95
CA ALA A 441 8.55 21.25 8.02
C ALA A 441 10.04 21.33 8.39
N GLY A 442 10.90 20.49 7.81
CA GLY A 442 12.33 20.41 8.14
C GLY A 442 12.68 19.74 9.47
N GLY A 443 11.70 19.42 10.31
CA GLY A 443 11.86 18.71 11.57
C GLY A 443 11.39 17.25 11.50
N ARG A 444 11.03 16.69 12.66
CA ARG A 444 10.59 15.28 12.80
C ARG A 444 9.39 15.18 13.72
N VAL A 445 8.38 14.41 13.31
CA VAL A 445 7.26 13.96 14.14
C VAL A 445 7.34 12.45 14.25
N ALA A 446 7.50 11.90 15.45
CA ALA A 446 7.63 10.47 15.66
C ALA A 446 6.76 9.97 16.82
N GLY A 447 6.36 8.70 16.79
CA GLY A 447 5.61 8.10 17.89
C GLY A 447 4.78 6.90 17.46
N GLN A 448 3.60 6.76 18.06
CA GLN A 448 2.67 5.67 17.77
C GLN A 448 1.22 6.14 17.68
N VAL A 449 0.47 5.49 16.81
CA VAL A 449 -1.00 5.61 16.71
C VAL A 449 -1.60 4.22 16.82
N ARG A 450 -2.62 4.08 17.68
CA ARG A 450 -3.37 2.84 17.88
C ARG A 450 -4.84 3.11 17.62
N ILE A 451 -5.47 2.30 16.77
CA ILE A 451 -6.88 2.39 16.41
C ILE A 451 -7.50 1.01 16.65
N ASP A 452 -8.47 0.93 17.56
CA ASP A 452 -9.20 -0.29 17.88
C ASP A 452 -10.62 -0.20 17.29
N SER A 453 -10.86 -0.95 16.22
CA SER A 453 -12.16 -1.00 15.55
C SER A 453 -13.18 -1.92 16.23
N ASN A 454 -12.77 -2.70 17.24
CA ASN A 454 -13.69 -3.55 18.00
C ASN A 454 -14.43 -2.76 19.09
N ALA A 455 -13.82 -1.67 19.57
CA ALA A 455 -14.47 -0.73 20.46
C ALA A 455 -15.62 0.02 19.75
N LYS A 456 -16.75 0.20 20.45
CA LYS A 456 -17.90 0.94 19.95
C LYS A 456 -18.22 2.11 20.89
N PRO A 457 -18.05 3.39 20.46
CA PRO A 457 -17.41 3.83 19.22
C PRO A 457 -15.91 3.53 19.18
N VAL A 458 -15.31 3.60 17.98
CA VAL A 458 -13.89 3.30 17.71
C VAL A 458 -13.00 4.04 18.70
N ALA A 459 -12.04 3.33 19.29
CA ALA A 459 -11.09 3.91 20.25
C ALA A 459 -9.75 4.20 19.56
N VAL A 460 -9.19 5.38 19.85
CA VAL A 460 -7.91 5.83 19.29
C VAL A 460 -7.00 6.28 20.41
N GLN A 461 -5.73 5.88 20.34
CA GLN A 461 -4.67 6.38 21.21
C GLN A 461 -3.51 6.90 20.35
N THR A 462 -3.10 8.13 20.62
CA THR A 462 -2.04 8.83 19.89
C THR A 462 -0.98 9.27 20.88
N ARG A 463 0.28 8.90 20.61
CA ARG A 463 1.44 9.43 21.33
C ARG A 463 2.45 9.91 20.30
N LEU A 464 2.64 11.22 20.19
CA LEU A 464 3.51 11.83 19.19
C LEU A 464 4.45 12.82 19.87
N ASP A 465 5.71 12.80 19.43
CA ASP A 465 6.74 13.75 19.77
C ASP A 465 7.17 14.49 18.50
N ALA A 466 7.10 15.82 18.54
CA ALA A 466 7.56 16.72 17.50
C ALA A 466 8.87 17.38 17.92
N ARG A 467 9.85 17.42 17.01
CA ARG A 467 11.17 18.00 17.25
C ARG A 467 11.59 18.89 16.10
N SER A 468 12.04 20.10 16.44
CA SER A 468 12.63 21.06 15.51
C SER A 468 11.78 21.36 14.27
N LEU A 469 10.45 21.48 14.42
CA LEU A 469 9.57 21.88 13.33
C LEU A 469 9.77 23.36 13.03
N GLU A 470 10.04 23.73 11.77
CA GLU A 470 10.28 25.12 11.41
C GLU A 470 8.95 25.87 11.20
N LEU A 471 8.72 26.94 11.97
CA LEU A 471 7.47 27.70 11.98
C LEU A 471 7.10 28.24 10.58
N ASN A 472 8.07 28.80 9.86
CA ASN A 472 7.92 29.32 8.51
C ASN A 472 7.51 28.28 7.47
N ARG A 473 7.81 26.99 7.72
CA ARG A 473 7.46 25.90 6.81
C ARG A 473 6.14 25.22 7.17
N LEU A 474 5.70 25.27 8.43
CA LEU A 474 4.46 24.63 8.90
C LEU A 474 3.19 25.21 8.27
N PHE A 475 3.15 26.53 8.05
CA PHE A 475 1.98 27.22 7.50
C PHE A 475 2.33 27.99 6.22
N PRO A 476 2.69 27.28 5.14
CA PRO A 476 3.23 27.90 3.93
C PRO A 476 2.20 28.73 3.16
N LYS A 477 0.91 28.74 3.55
CA LYS A 477 -0.12 29.58 2.93
C LYS A 477 -0.31 30.93 3.65
N SER A 478 0.25 31.10 4.84
CA SER A 478 0.15 32.35 5.61
C SER A 478 1.41 33.20 5.38
N GLU A 479 1.23 34.42 4.87
CA GLU A 479 2.34 35.36 4.64
C GLU A 479 3.06 35.73 5.95
N SER A 480 2.29 36.04 6.99
CA SER A 480 2.79 36.24 8.36
C SER A 480 3.59 35.04 8.87
N ALA A 481 3.11 33.80 8.65
CA ALA A 481 3.84 32.62 9.09
C ALA A 481 5.15 32.40 8.30
N ARG A 482 5.17 32.65 6.98
CA ARG A 482 6.39 32.55 6.15
C ARG A 482 7.51 33.47 6.64
N ASN A 483 7.14 34.61 7.23
CA ASN A 483 8.05 35.60 7.78
C ASN A 483 8.32 35.41 9.29
N SER A 484 7.90 34.27 9.86
CA SER A 484 8.11 33.91 11.26
C SER A 484 9.09 32.74 11.38
N PHE A 485 10.21 32.95 12.06
CA PHE A 485 11.30 31.99 12.23
C PHE A 485 11.29 31.42 13.66
N GLY A 486 11.59 30.14 13.80
CA GLY A 486 11.60 29.48 15.10
C GLY A 486 11.44 27.99 14.96
N LYS A 487 11.93 27.25 15.96
CA LYS A 487 11.82 25.79 16.02
C LYS A 487 10.85 25.39 17.11
N ILE A 488 9.80 24.67 16.71
CA ILE A 488 8.77 24.15 17.60
C ILE A 488 9.11 22.71 17.97
N GLN A 489 8.97 22.42 19.25
CA GLN A 489 8.96 21.09 19.83
C GLN A 489 7.57 20.86 20.42
N GLY A 490 7.11 19.62 20.42
CA GLY A 490 5.77 19.32 20.88
C GLY A 490 5.57 17.90 21.33
N GLN A 491 4.58 17.69 22.17
CA GLN A 491 4.12 16.39 22.61
C GLN A 491 2.60 16.34 22.59
N VAL A 492 2.09 15.22 22.11
CA VAL A 492 0.66 14.92 22.07
C VAL A 492 0.47 13.53 22.66
N ASP A 493 -0.23 13.43 23.78
CA ASP A 493 -0.68 12.14 24.35
C ASP A 493 -2.19 12.24 24.51
N LEU A 494 -2.94 11.64 23.58
CA LEU A 494 -4.38 11.73 23.52
C LEU A 494 -5.01 10.34 23.41
N THR A 495 -6.11 10.17 24.11
CA THR A 495 -7.05 9.05 23.96
C THR A 495 -8.38 9.62 23.52
N ALA A 496 -9.04 8.98 22.57
CA ALA A 496 -10.26 9.49 21.97
C ALA A 496 -11.20 8.34 21.59
N ARG A 497 -12.49 8.65 21.46
CA ARG A 497 -13.47 7.76 20.86
C ARG A 497 -14.37 8.49 19.88
N GLY A 498 -14.69 7.87 18.74
CA GLY A 498 -15.58 8.49 17.75
C GLY A 498 -15.56 7.80 16.40
N GLY A 499 -16.60 8.04 15.59
CA GLY A 499 -16.71 7.55 14.21
C GLY A 499 -16.13 8.50 13.15
N SER A 500 -15.64 9.67 13.54
CA SER A 500 -14.99 10.66 12.66
C SER A 500 -13.89 11.40 13.42
N VAL A 501 -13.01 12.11 12.70
CA VAL A 501 -11.93 12.92 13.32
C VAL A 501 -12.52 13.97 14.26
N ALA A 502 -13.58 14.66 13.84
CA ALA A 502 -14.28 15.64 14.67
C ALA A 502 -14.85 15.00 15.94
N GLN A 503 -15.49 13.83 15.85
CA GLN A 503 -16.01 13.12 17.03
C GLN A 503 -14.90 12.62 17.95
N MET A 504 -13.78 12.14 17.40
CA MET A 504 -12.63 11.71 18.19
C MET A 504 -12.05 12.89 18.98
N LEU A 505 -11.84 14.04 18.32
CA LEU A 505 -11.35 15.26 18.97
C LEU A 505 -12.36 15.82 19.99
N ALA A 506 -13.65 15.75 19.70
CA ALA A 506 -14.73 16.16 20.60
C ALA A 506 -14.82 15.32 21.89
N ASN A 507 -14.31 14.09 21.87
CA ASN A 507 -14.30 13.18 23.04
C ASN A 507 -12.88 12.85 23.50
N ALA A 508 -11.90 13.70 23.16
CA ALA A 508 -10.49 13.45 23.47
C ALA A 508 -10.19 13.73 24.95
N ASN A 509 -9.26 12.96 25.50
CA ASN A 509 -8.73 13.08 26.85
C ASN A 509 -7.21 12.91 26.83
N GLY A 510 -6.47 13.73 27.58
CA GLY A 510 -5.01 13.63 27.67
C GLY A 510 -4.34 14.99 27.79
N ASN A 511 -3.17 15.15 27.18
CA ASN A 511 -2.37 16.36 27.30
C ASN A 511 -1.66 16.73 25.99
N VAL A 512 -1.47 18.03 25.79
CA VAL A 512 -0.73 18.60 24.66
C VAL A 512 0.25 19.64 25.20
N ALA A 513 1.51 19.57 24.79
CA ALA A 513 2.52 20.55 25.16
C ALA A 513 3.30 21.00 23.92
N LEU A 514 3.62 22.29 23.83
CA LEU A 514 4.43 22.87 22.78
C LEU A 514 5.46 23.83 23.40
N LEU A 515 6.68 23.79 22.89
CA LEU A 515 7.79 24.65 23.28
C LEU A 515 8.44 25.23 22.03
N MET A 516 8.73 26.52 22.06
CA MET A 516 9.55 27.20 21.08
C MET A 516 10.65 27.96 21.82
N GLY A 517 11.89 27.83 21.32
CA GLY A 517 13.01 28.63 21.82
C GLY A 517 13.03 30.01 21.15
N ARG A 518 14.24 30.54 20.96
CA ARG A 518 14.42 31.81 20.26
C ARG A 518 13.90 31.75 18.81
N GLY A 519 13.35 32.85 18.36
CA GLY A 519 12.78 32.99 17.03
C GLY A 519 12.46 34.44 16.69
N GLU A 520 11.82 34.65 15.56
CA GLU A 520 11.31 35.94 15.11
C GLU A 520 9.86 35.72 14.68
N ILE A 521 8.93 36.57 15.10
CA ILE A 521 7.55 36.52 14.62
C ILE A 521 7.31 37.79 13.83
N SER A 522 6.67 37.67 12.66
CA SER A 522 6.21 38.85 11.91
C SER A 522 5.28 39.69 12.79
N ASN A 523 5.11 40.98 12.50
CA ASN A 523 4.25 41.84 13.32
C ASN A 523 2.75 41.51 13.14
N ILE A 524 2.34 40.35 13.66
CA ILE A 524 0.98 39.79 13.66
C ILE A 524 0.01 40.74 14.39
N LEU A 525 0.50 41.52 15.35
CA LEU A 525 -0.35 42.37 16.18
C LEU A 525 -1.01 43.52 15.38
N LEU A 526 -0.37 44.03 14.32
CA LEU A 526 -0.92 45.12 13.50
C LEU A 526 -2.02 44.64 12.53
N GLU A 527 -1.90 43.44 11.96
CA GLU A 527 -2.91 42.89 11.04
C GLU A 527 -4.19 42.41 11.74
N PHE A 528 -4.07 41.89 12.97
CA PHE A 528 -5.19 41.30 13.71
C PHE A 528 -5.94 42.29 14.61
N ALA A 529 -5.35 43.43 14.96
CA ALA A 529 -6.00 44.44 15.80
C ALA A 529 -7.12 45.23 15.10
N GLY A 530 -7.34 45.04 13.79
CA GLY A 530 -8.44 45.67 13.06
C GLY A 530 -8.51 47.18 13.23
N LEU A 531 -7.35 47.83 13.40
CA LEU A 531 -7.22 49.29 13.56
C LEU A 531 -7.42 49.96 12.19
N ASP A 532 -8.63 49.88 11.67
CA ASP A 532 -9.12 50.71 10.57
C ASP A 532 -9.67 51.99 11.20
N GLY A 533 -8.80 52.97 11.42
CA GLY A 533 -9.16 54.22 12.09
C GLY A 533 -7.96 55.06 12.53
N GLY A 534 -7.33 55.78 11.59
CA GLY A 534 -6.56 56.99 11.89
C GLY A 534 -5.14 56.86 12.48
N GLU A 535 -4.69 55.70 12.96
CA GLU A 535 -3.37 55.52 13.60
C GLU A 535 -2.19 55.22 12.65
N ILE A 536 -2.38 55.40 11.36
CA ILE A 536 -1.39 55.12 10.31
C ILE A 536 -0.20 56.11 10.35
N LEU A 537 -0.35 57.33 10.91
CA LEU A 537 0.62 58.41 10.70
C LEU A 537 1.94 58.33 11.51
N LYS A 538 2.04 57.51 12.56
CA LYS A 538 3.27 57.43 13.39
C LYS A 538 4.14 56.20 13.11
N PHE A 539 3.56 55.14 12.54
CA PHE A 539 4.27 53.89 12.24
C PHE A 539 4.86 53.87 10.81
N LEU A 540 4.33 54.71 9.91
CA LEU A 540 4.81 54.90 8.52
C LEU A 540 6.28 55.36 8.38
N ALA A 541 6.97 55.71 9.47
CA ALA A 541 8.37 56.14 9.44
C ALA A 541 9.41 55.03 9.75
N ARG A 542 8.98 53.85 10.24
CA ARG A 542 9.86 52.70 10.52
C ARG A 542 9.16 51.43 10.02
N GLY A 543 9.62 50.91 8.87
CA GLY A 543 9.03 49.74 8.21
C GLY A 543 8.94 48.48 9.09
N ASP A 544 8.24 47.46 8.57
CA ASP A 544 7.92 46.18 9.24
C ASP A 544 9.09 45.61 10.04
N LYS A 545 9.05 45.81 11.36
CA LYS A 545 10.03 45.21 12.29
C LYS A 545 9.53 43.84 12.71
N ARG A 546 10.40 42.84 12.59
CA ARG A 546 10.20 41.50 13.16
C ARG A 546 10.32 41.60 14.68
N VAL A 547 9.47 40.86 15.39
CA VAL A 547 9.50 40.79 16.86
C VAL A 547 10.40 39.63 17.25
N GLU A 548 11.52 39.92 17.92
CA GLU A 548 12.41 38.89 18.45
C GLU A 548 11.73 38.18 19.63
N LEU A 549 11.60 36.86 19.48
CA LEU A 549 11.04 35.96 20.47
C LEU A 549 12.19 35.30 21.23
N ARG A 550 12.13 35.33 22.56
CA ARG A 550 13.05 34.59 23.43
C ARG A 550 12.61 33.15 23.61
N CYS A 551 11.33 32.95 23.92
CA CYS A 551 10.72 31.63 24.00
C CYS A 551 9.18 31.71 23.99
N ALA A 552 8.53 30.58 23.69
CA ALA A 552 7.10 30.42 23.92
C ALA A 552 6.80 29.01 24.44
N ALA A 553 5.86 28.91 25.37
CA ALA A 553 5.46 27.67 26.00
C ALA A 553 3.94 27.60 26.12
N THR A 554 3.36 26.47 25.71
CA THR A 554 1.96 26.18 26.00
C THR A 554 1.74 24.73 26.38
N ALA A 555 0.91 24.50 27.40
CA ALA A 555 0.50 23.19 27.85
C ALA A 555 -1.01 23.19 28.08
N PHE A 556 -1.69 22.15 27.61
CA PHE A 556 -3.13 21.95 27.74
C PHE A 556 -3.42 20.59 28.37
N ASP A 557 -4.32 20.59 29.36
CA ASP A 557 -5.05 19.39 29.75
C ASP A 557 -6.30 19.29 28.87
N VAL A 558 -6.58 18.10 28.35
CA VAL A 558 -7.74 17.84 27.50
C VAL A 558 -8.67 16.90 28.24
N LYS A 559 -9.92 17.32 28.44
CA LYS A 559 -10.97 16.51 29.05
C LYS A 559 -12.25 16.63 28.24
N ASP A 560 -12.75 15.49 27.74
CA ASP A 560 -13.97 15.41 26.91
C ASP A 560 -13.99 16.47 25.80
N GLY A 561 -12.86 16.60 25.08
CA GLY A 561 -12.67 17.54 23.98
C GLY A 561 -12.56 19.02 24.39
N VAL A 562 -12.53 19.34 25.69
CA VAL A 562 -12.23 20.69 26.20
C VAL A 562 -10.75 20.75 26.58
N MET A 563 -10.00 21.59 25.88
CA MET A 563 -8.59 21.87 26.16
C MET A 563 -8.50 23.10 27.07
N THR A 564 -7.94 22.93 28.27
CA THR A 564 -7.73 24.02 29.23
C THR A 564 -6.24 24.25 29.41
N SER A 565 -5.78 25.47 29.16
CA SER A 565 -4.36 25.80 29.29
C SER A 565 -3.90 25.72 30.75
N ARG A 566 -2.83 24.97 31.00
CA ARG A 566 -2.06 24.97 32.26
C ARG A 566 -0.91 25.97 32.21
N ALA A 567 -0.37 26.18 31.01
CA ALA A 567 0.59 27.22 30.70
C ALA A 567 0.29 27.85 29.34
N LEU A 568 0.40 29.17 29.26
CA LEU A 568 0.40 29.93 28.02
C LEU A 568 1.28 31.16 28.23
N VAL A 569 2.52 31.07 27.75
CA VAL A 569 3.54 32.10 27.91
C VAL A 569 4.22 32.34 26.56
N LEU A 570 4.41 33.60 26.20
CA LEU A 570 5.17 34.04 25.04
C LEU A 570 6.07 35.20 25.49
N ASP A 571 7.38 35.01 25.41
CA ASP A 571 8.38 35.96 25.89
C ASP A 571 9.13 36.57 24.71
N THR A 572 9.02 37.89 24.53
CA THR A 572 9.78 38.68 23.57
C THR A 572 10.85 39.50 24.28
N ASP A 573 11.72 40.17 23.53
CA ASP A 573 12.71 41.04 24.17
C ASP A 573 12.09 42.19 24.96
N ASP A 574 10.94 42.72 24.50
CA ASP A 574 10.31 43.89 25.12
C ASP A 574 9.13 43.56 26.05
N THR A 575 8.47 42.41 25.88
CA THR A 575 7.21 42.11 26.58
C THR A 575 7.02 40.61 26.81
N VAL A 576 6.57 40.25 28.01
CA VAL A 576 6.12 38.88 28.30
C VAL A 576 4.60 38.84 28.27
N PHE A 577 4.05 37.88 27.55
CA PHE A 577 2.62 37.65 27.44
C PHE A 577 2.25 36.40 28.23
N HIS A 578 1.43 36.59 29.26
CA HIS A 578 0.84 35.49 30.02
C HIS A 578 -0.63 35.37 29.69
N GLY A 579 -1.15 34.16 29.56
CA GLY A 579 -2.56 33.99 29.27
C GLY A 579 -3.19 32.73 29.81
N GLY A 580 -4.48 32.64 29.55
CA GLY A 580 -5.27 31.42 29.70
C GLY A 580 -6.10 31.23 28.44
N ALA A 581 -6.29 29.98 28.03
CA ALA A 581 -7.10 29.59 26.90
C ALA A 581 -7.97 28.37 27.24
N GLU A 582 -9.22 28.43 26.82
CA GLU A 582 -10.14 27.30 26.76
C GLU A 582 -10.54 27.08 25.30
N ILE A 583 -10.35 25.86 24.81
CA ILE A 583 -10.68 25.48 23.44
C ILE A 583 -11.63 24.28 23.52
N ASN A 584 -12.80 24.39 22.90
CA ASN A 584 -13.79 23.32 22.85
C ASN A 584 -13.81 22.70 21.45
N LEU A 585 -13.31 21.48 21.33
CA LEU A 585 -13.17 20.76 20.05
C LEU A 585 -14.51 20.25 19.51
N ALA A 586 -15.51 20.01 20.36
CA ALA A 586 -16.85 19.62 19.93
C ALA A 586 -17.60 20.80 19.26
N ARG A 587 -17.50 21.98 19.87
CA ARG A 587 -18.12 23.21 19.36
C ARG A 587 -17.25 23.93 18.33
N GLU A 588 -15.97 23.56 18.24
CA GLU A 588 -14.95 24.27 17.46
C GLU A 588 -14.85 25.74 17.85
N SER A 589 -14.86 26.01 19.15
CA SER A 589 -14.81 27.36 19.72
C SER A 589 -13.54 27.58 20.53
N MET A 590 -13.06 28.81 20.56
CA MET A 590 -11.91 29.21 21.37
C MET A 590 -12.25 30.44 22.20
N ASN A 591 -11.66 30.52 23.40
CA ASN A 591 -11.67 31.71 24.24
C ASN A 591 -10.32 31.80 24.93
N ALA A 592 -9.50 32.77 24.55
CA ALA A 592 -8.21 33.03 25.15
C ALA A 592 -8.11 34.50 25.59
N LEU A 593 -7.49 34.71 26.73
CA LEU A 593 -7.16 36.03 27.26
C LEU A 593 -5.65 36.09 27.49
N ILE A 594 -4.99 36.98 26.76
CA ILE A 594 -3.53 37.15 26.78
C ILE A 594 -3.24 38.53 27.35
N LYS A 595 -2.46 38.59 28.43
CA LYS A 595 -2.13 39.80 29.16
C LYS A 595 -0.66 40.17 28.86
N PRO A 596 -0.41 41.31 28.20
CA PRO A 596 0.96 41.80 28.02
C PRO A 596 1.51 42.36 29.34
N GLN A 597 2.78 42.06 29.62
CA GLN A 597 3.57 42.62 30.71
C GLN A 597 4.90 43.15 30.12
N PRO A 598 4.95 44.45 29.76
CA PRO A 598 6.16 45.07 29.24
C PRO A 598 7.31 44.99 30.25
N LYS A 599 8.55 44.85 29.76
CA LYS A 599 9.75 44.77 30.60
C LYS A 599 10.34 46.15 30.90
N ASP A 600 10.06 47.13 30.04
CA ASP A 600 10.56 48.51 30.17
C ASP A 600 9.46 49.49 30.56
N THR A 601 9.87 50.58 31.21
CA THR A 601 8.99 51.72 31.49
C THR A 601 8.68 52.48 30.21
N SER A 602 7.40 52.68 29.90
CA SER A 602 6.98 53.38 28.68
C SER A 602 5.80 54.32 28.97
N ILE A 603 5.71 55.41 28.21
CA ILE A 603 4.60 56.38 28.28
C ILE A 603 3.79 56.18 26.99
N LEU A 604 2.45 56.17 27.07
CA LEU A 604 1.52 55.85 25.97
C LEU A 604 1.38 54.35 25.62
N SER A 605 1.59 53.43 26.56
CA SER A 605 1.38 51.99 26.28
C SER A 605 -0.08 51.56 26.53
N LEU A 606 -0.71 50.95 25.54
CA LEU A 606 -1.98 50.26 25.73
C LEU A 606 -1.73 48.84 26.26
N ARG A 607 -1.61 48.67 27.59
CA ARG A 607 -1.53 47.34 28.26
C ARG A 607 -2.87 46.56 28.23
N SER A 608 -3.62 46.66 27.14
CA SER A 608 -4.94 46.08 27.02
C SER A 608 -4.79 44.58 26.75
N PRO A 609 -5.43 43.70 27.56
CA PRO A 609 -5.43 42.28 27.27
C PRO A 609 -5.96 42.01 25.86
N LEU A 610 -5.31 41.09 25.17
CA LEU A 610 -5.78 40.58 23.88
C LEU A 610 -6.76 39.45 24.15
N LYS A 611 -7.95 39.53 23.54
CA LYS A 611 -8.97 38.50 23.60
C LYS A 611 -9.07 37.82 22.24
N VAL A 612 -8.99 36.49 22.24
CA VAL A 612 -9.26 35.64 21.08
C VAL A 612 -10.54 34.86 21.40
N ALA A 613 -11.58 35.05 20.61
CA ALA A 613 -12.89 34.42 20.81
C ALA A 613 -13.45 33.89 19.48
N GLY A 614 -14.64 33.27 19.54
CA GLY A 614 -15.37 32.81 18.36
C GLY A 614 -15.12 31.35 18.00
N THR A 615 -15.41 30.99 16.75
CA THR A 615 -15.26 29.62 16.23
C THR A 615 -14.02 29.48 15.36
N PHE A 616 -13.61 28.24 15.06
CA PHE A 616 -12.46 27.98 14.19
C PHE A 616 -12.68 28.52 12.77
N GLY A 617 -13.93 28.54 12.29
CA GLY A 617 -14.32 29.12 11.00
C GLY A 617 -14.40 30.64 10.98
N ALA A 618 -14.57 31.29 12.14
CA ALA A 618 -14.63 32.74 12.28
C ALA A 618 -14.00 33.20 13.61
N PRO A 619 -12.66 33.16 13.74
CA PRO A 619 -12.00 33.67 14.92
C PRO A 619 -12.12 35.20 14.98
N ASP A 620 -12.44 35.69 16.17
CA ASP A 620 -12.48 37.09 16.54
C ASP A 620 -11.27 37.41 17.43
N VAL A 621 -10.40 38.30 16.96
CA VAL A 621 -9.18 38.71 17.67
C VAL A 621 -9.29 40.21 17.86
N GLY A 622 -9.17 40.67 19.10
CA GLY A 622 -9.27 42.08 19.40
C GLY A 622 -8.80 42.43 20.81
N LEU A 623 -8.84 43.72 21.12
CA LEU A 623 -8.58 44.21 22.46
C LEU A 623 -9.79 43.94 23.37
N GLU A 624 -9.52 43.63 24.63
CA GLU A 624 -10.55 43.49 25.65
C GLU A 624 -11.16 44.87 25.94
N LYS A 625 -12.41 45.07 25.47
CA LYS A 625 -13.07 46.38 25.42
C LYS A 625 -13.35 46.95 26.81
N SER A 626 -13.60 46.12 27.83
CA SER A 626 -13.97 46.61 29.17
C SER A 626 -12.77 47.20 29.92
N ALA A 627 -11.60 46.56 29.86
CA ALA A 627 -10.35 47.09 30.40
C ALA A 627 -9.93 48.36 29.67
N LEU A 628 -10.13 48.41 28.35
CA LEU A 628 -9.86 49.63 27.57
C LEU A 628 -10.79 50.78 27.98
N ALA A 629 -12.08 50.53 28.11
CA ALA A 629 -13.07 51.53 28.52
C ALA A 629 -12.82 52.06 29.95
N GLY A 630 -12.48 51.16 30.89
CA GLY A 630 -12.14 51.55 32.26
C GLY A 630 -10.92 52.49 32.32
N ARG A 631 -9.90 52.25 31.49
CA ARG A 631 -8.74 53.14 31.39
C ARG A 631 -9.06 54.45 30.70
N ALA A 632 -9.88 54.44 29.66
CA ALA A 632 -10.33 55.67 29.02
C ALA A 632 -11.10 56.55 30.02
N ALA A 633 -11.98 55.96 30.84
CA ALA A 633 -12.70 56.68 31.89
C ALA A 633 -11.74 57.26 32.95
N LEU A 634 -10.72 56.51 33.37
CA LEU A 634 -9.71 56.98 34.31
C LEU A 634 -8.85 58.11 33.71
N ALA A 635 -8.45 57.99 32.45
CA ALA A 635 -7.73 59.04 31.73
C ALA A 635 -8.56 60.31 31.56
N ILE A 636 -9.86 60.19 31.23
CA ILE A 636 -10.80 61.32 31.15
C ILE A 636 -10.98 61.97 32.52
N GLY A 637 -11.17 61.17 33.58
CA GLY A 637 -11.32 61.67 34.95
C GLY A 637 -10.09 62.43 35.44
N LEU A 638 -8.88 61.88 35.24
CA LEU A 638 -7.63 62.57 35.56
C LEU A 638 -7.39 63.79 34.65
N GLY A 639 -7.74 63.68 33.37
CA GLY A 639 -7.65 64.76 32.39
C GLY A 639 -8.53 65.95 32.71
N ALA A 640 -9.70 65.72 33.31
CA ALA A 640 -10.59 66.77 33.78
C ALA A 640 -9.99 67.58 34.95
N ILE A 641 -9.08 66.98 35.73
CA ILE A 641 -8.31 67.69 36.76
C ILE A 641 -7.16 68.46 36.10
N ASN A 642 -6.39 67.79 35.24
CA ASN A 642 -5.31 68.39 34.46
C ASN A 642 -5.06 67.54 33.19
N PRO A 643 -5.05 68.13 31.98
CA PRO A 643 -4.83 67.40 30.74
C PRO A 643 -3.55 66.53 30.73
N LEU A 644 -2.50 66.93 31.44
CA LEU A 644 -1.27 66.15 31.57
C LEU A 644 -1.42 64.93 32.49
N LEU A 645 -2.37 64.96 33.44
CA LEU A 645 -2.67 63.81 34.31
C LEU A 645 -3.43 62.70 33.56
N ALA A 646 -4.07 62.99 32.43
CA ALA A 646 -4.62 61.95 31.54
C ALA A 646 -3.52 60.98 31.07
N LEU A 647 -2.29 61.46 30.89
CA LEU A 647 -1.14 60.64 30.50
C LEU A 647 -0.69 59.70 31.63
N ALA A 648 -0.97 60.02 32.89
CA ALA A 648 -0.63 59.13 34.02
C ALA A 648 -1.34 57.77 33.92
N ALA A 649 -2.53 57.74 33.29
CA ALA A 649 -3.26 56.51 32.98
C ALA A 649 -2.58 55.61 31.94
N THR A 650 -1.53 56.12 31.28
CA THR A 650 -0.79 55.44 30.19
C THR A 650 0.66 55.08 30.56
N ILE A 651 1.11 55.46 31.77
CA ILE A 651 2.46 55.17 32.26
C ILE A 651 2.57 53.66 32.55
N GLU A 652 3.60 53.02 32.01
CA GLU A 652 4.03 51.65 32.29
C GLU A 652 5.27 51.64 33.17
N THR A 653 5.24 50.79 34.20
CA THR A 653 6.32 50.61 35.19
C THR A 653 7.25 49.45 34.84
N GLY A 654 6.92 48.68 33.80
CA GLY A 654 7.75 47.56 33.32
C GLY A 654 7.77 46.35 34.26
N PRO A 655 6.63 45.76 34.66
CA PRO A 655 6.61 44.65 35.60
C PRO A 655 7.12 43.32 35.01
N GLY A 656 7.26 43.22 33.69
CA GLY A 656 7.66 42.02 32.98
C GLY A 656 9.09 41.59 33.33
N LYS A 657 9.29 40.28 33.46
CA LYS A 657 10.61 39.65 33.62
C LYS A 657 10.73 38.52 32.63
N ASP A 658 11.97 38.20 32.22
CA ASP A 658 12.26 37.08 31.35
C ASP A 658 11.61 35.79 31.84
N ALA A 659 10.92 35.08 30.94
CA ALA A 659 10.20 33.87 31.30
C ALA A 659 11.10 32.64 31.20
N ASP A 660 11.02 31.75 32.18
CA ASP A 660 11.54 30.39 32.04
C ASP A 660 10.47 29.49 31.38
N CYS A 661 10.38 29.52 30.05
CA CYS A 661 9.42 28.70 29.31
C CYS A 661 9.61 27.19 29.53
N VAL A 662 10.84 26.73 29.79
CA VAL A 662 11.12 25.32 30.05
C VAL A 662 10.64 24.93 31.44
N GLY A 663 10.96 25.73 32.46
CA GLY A 663 10.45 25.58 33.82
C GLY A 663 8.92 25.63 33.86
N THR A 664 8.32 26.60 33.17
CA THR A 664 6.86 26.74 33.07
C THR A 664 6.20 25.49 32.50
N LEU A 665 6.78 24.88 31.44
CA LEU A 665 6.25 23.61 30.92
C LEU A 665 6.46 22.44 31.88
N LYS A 666 7.59 22.39 32.61
CA LYS A 666 7.83 21.35 33.62
C LYS A 666 6.83 21.43 34.76
N GLU A 667 6.47 22.63 35.21
CA GLU A 667 5.47 22.84 36.26
C GLU A 667 4.04 22.56 35.78
N ALA A 668 3.77 22.81 34.49
CA ALA A 668 2.43 22.69 33.91
C ALA A 668 2.11 21.29 33.34
N ALA A 669 3.11 20.52 32.90
CA ALA A 669 2.92 19.20 32.33
C ALA A 669 2.78 18.16 33.43
N ALA A 670 1.60 17.57 33.62
CA ALA A 670 1.41 16.50 34.61
C ALA A 670 2.45 15.38 34.47
N SER A 671 2.79 14.77 35.62
CA SER A 671 3.81 13.77 35.97
C SER A 671 4.12 12.58 35.01
N ARG A 672 3.46 12.45 33.85
CA ARG A 672 3.78 11.46 32.79
C ARG A 672 4.40 12.05 31.52
N ALA A 673 4.27 13.36 31.27
CA ALA A 673 4.89 14.06 30.15
C ALA A 673 6.34 14.50 30.46
N GLU A 674 6.60 14.83 31.74
CA GLU A 674 7.89 15.30 32.26
C GLU A 674 9.08 14.36 31.94
N THR A 675 8.89 13.05 32.05
CA THR A 675 9.97 12.05 31.86
C THR A 675 10.48 11.97 30.42
N ARG A 676 9.67 12.38 29.43
CA ARG A 676 10.03 12.35 27.99
C ARG A 676 10.55 13.70 27.48
N VAL A 677 10.06 14.82 28.01
CA VAL A 677 10.58 16.16 27.71
C VAL A 677 12.02 16.31 28.21
N GLY A 678 12.33 15.83 29.43
CA GLY A 678 13.68 15.90 30.00
C GLY A 678 14.76 15.16 29.20
N LYS A 679 14.39 14.09 28.46
CA LYS A 679 15.31 13.35 27.57
C LYS A 679 15.49 14.01 26.19
N SER A 680 14.71 15.03 25.87
CA SER A 680 14.65 15.67 24.55
C SER A 680 15.13 17.13 24.55
N ALA A 681 15.32 17.72 25.74
CA ALA A 681 15.85 19.07 25.87
C ALA A 681 17.33 19.12 25.42
N PRO A 682 17.77 20.20 24.73
CA PRO A 682 19.20 20.43 24.52
C PRO A 682 19.91 20.54 25.88
N PRO A 683 21.19 20.12 25.99
CA PRO A 683 21.93 20.27 27.23
C PRO A 683 21.96 21.73 27.64
N ALA A 684 21.79 22.00 28.94
CA ALA A 684 21.96 23.33 29.48
C ALA A 684 23.39 23.79 29.17
N GLU A 685 23.55 24.94 28.52
CA GLU A 685 24.84 25.62 28.46
C GLU A 685 25.28 25.90 29.90
N GLY A 686 26.42 25.33 30.29
CA GLY A 686 27.02 25.57 31.60
C GLY A 686 27.43 27.04 31.75
N PRO A 687 27.67 27.52 32.98
CA PRO A 687 28.01 28.92 33.23
C PRO A 687 29.40 29.24 32.65
N GLY A 688 29.44 29.73 31.42
CA GLY A 688 30.63 30.18 30.72
C GLY A 688 30.90 31.66 30.98
N THR A 689 31.97 31.92 31.72
CA THR A 689 32.95 33.02 31.58
C THR A 689 32.49 34.40 31.07
N LYS A 690 32.69 35.41 31.93
CA LYS A 690 32.55 36.85 31.67
C LYS A 690 33.12 37.30 30.32
N PRO A 691 32.48 38.24 29.62
CA PRO A 691 33.03 38.83 28.39
C PRO A 691 34.24 39.72 28.71
N SER A 692 35.32 39.52 27.95
CA SER A 692 36.51 40.38 27.95
C SER A 692 36.15 41.77 27.44
N GLU A 693 36.58 42.80 28.18
CA GLU A 693 36.59 44.20 27.75
C GLU A 693 37.33 44.35 26.41
N ALA A 694 36.71 45.09 25.49
CA ALA A 694 37.39 45.70 24.36
C ALA A 694 37.87 47.11 24.77
N PRO A 695 39.10 47.53 24.41
CA PRO A 695 39.62 48.82 24.83
C PRO A 695 38.97 49.98 24.06
N ALA A 696 38.77 51.08 24.79
CA ALA A 696 38.23 52.34 24.30
C ALA A 696 39.13 52.97 23.21
N GLY A 697 38.52 53.31 22.07
CA GLY A 697 39.13 54.09 20.99
C GLY A 697 38.54 55.50 20.94
N THR A 698 39.43 56.48 21.14
CA THR A 698 39.21 57.93 21.21
C THR A 698 38.65 58.57 19.93
N ARG A 699 37.93 59.68 20.11
CA ARG A 699 37.32 60.57 19.09
C ARG A 699 38.31 61.25 18.12
N MET A 700 37.70 61.78 17.03
CA MET A 700 38.13 62.81 16.05
C MET A 700 38.86 62.26 14.81
N GLY A 701 38.61 62.66 13.56
CA GLY A 701 37.81 63.73 12.97
C GLY A 701 37.75 63.55 11.43
N ALA A 702 37.36 64.63 10.73
CA ALA A 702 36.85 64.71 9.36
C ALA A 702 37.73 64.19 8.18
N GLY A 703 37.07 63.96 7.02
CA GLY A 703 37.56 63.37 5.75
C GLY A 703 38.65 64.15 4.97
N PRO A 704 38.82 64.02 3.63
CA PRO A 704 37.92 63.47 2.60
C PRO A 704 38.57 62.46 1.60
N ALA A 705 37.77 61.97 0.65
CA ALA A 705 38.15 61.17 -0.53
C ALA A 705 38.78 62.04 -1.66
N PRO A 706 39.01 61.52 -2.89
CA PRO A 706 39.68 60.30 -3.38
C PRO A 706 40.80 60.62 -4.41
N ASN A 707 41.60 59.65 -4.88
CA ASN A 707 42.13 59.75 -6.25
C ASN A 707 42.55 58.42 -6.93
N ASN A 708 42.33 58.45 -8.24
CA ASN A 708 42.53 57.44 -9.28
C ASN A 708 43.95 56.87 -9.43
N SER A 709 44.07 55.65 -9.95
CA SER A 709 44.52 55.39 -11.33
C SER A 709 44.89 53.91 -11.58
N ASN A 710 44.49 53.41 -12.77
CA ASN A 710 45.21 52.52 -13.73
C ASN A 710 45.85 51.21 -13.21
N ALA A 711 45.82 50.04 -13.87
CA ALA A 711 45.63 49.71 -15.27
C ALA A 711 45.32 48.20 -15.48
N ARG A 712 44.74 47.95 -16.66
CA ARG A 712 44.70 46.75 -17.53
C ARG A 712 45.74 45.63 -17.31
N ALA A 713 45.26 44.38 -17.51
CA ALA A 713 45.71 43.35 -18.48
C ALA A 713 45.44 41.95 -17.89
N ALA A 714 44.49 41.14 -18.39
CA ALA A 714 44.53 40.30 -19.60
C ALA A 714 45.65 39.23 -19.59
N GLY A 715 45.27 37.95 -19.62
CA GLY A 715 46.21 36.84 -19.87
C GLY A 715 45.63 35.44 -19.63
N ASN A 716 45.08 34.84 -20.70
CA ASN A 716 44.68 33.44 -20.84
C ASN A 716 45.88 32.46 -20.83
N ASN A 717 45.60 31.20 -20.43
CA ASN A 717 45.97 29.91 -21.06
C ASN A 717 46.10 28.83 -19.96
N ALA A 718 45.33 27.75 -19.93
CA ALA A 718 45.16 26.64 -20.89
C ALA A 718 46.36 25.68 -20.97
N ASP A 719 46.04 24.42 -20.63
CA ASP A 719 46.65 23.13 -20.98
C ASP A 719 48.08 22.76 -20.56
N ALA A 720 48.21 21.61 -19.87
CA ALA A 720 48.75 20.38 -20.49
C ALA A 720 48.87 19.18 -19.52
N ARG A 721 48.35 18.03 -19.98
CA ARG A 721 48.95 16.68 -20.04
C ARG A 721 49.33 15.88 -18.75
N ARG A 722 48.68 14.70 -18.65
CA ARG A 722 49.15 13.40 -18.11
C ARG A 722 50.47 12.93 -18.77
N PRO A 723 51.25 11.91 -18.28
CA PRO A 723 50.86 10.65 -17.59
C PRO A 723 51.73 10.30 -16.33
N GLY A 724 51.32 9.45 -15.38
CA GLY A 724 51.27 7.98 -15.39
C GLY A 724 52.52 7.37 -14.71
N ASN A 725 52.37 6.63 -13.59
CA ASN A 725 52.84 5.24 -13.34
C ASN A 725 53.12 4.89 -11.84
N THR A 726 52.90 3.60 -11.52
CA THR A 726 53.54 2.72 -10.50
C THR A 726 53.18 2.69 -8.99
N GLN A 727 52.41 1.63 -8.66
CA GLN A 727 52.48 0.60 -7.58
C GLN A 727 53.47 0.66 -6.39
N ALA A 728 52.96 0.19 -5.23
CA ALA A 728 53.47 -0.83 -4.27
C ALA A 728 53.21 -0.39 -2.79
N ALA A 729 52.29 -1.01 -2.01
CA ALA A 729 52.33 -2.31 -1.32
C ALA A 729 53.11 -2.35 0.02
N ALA A 730 52.39 -2.57 1.13
CA ALA A 730 52.84 -3.23 2.39
C ALA A 730 51.59 -3.50 3.26
N ARG A 731 51.16 -4.76 3.50
CA ARG A 731 51.67 -5.87 4.35
C ARG A 731 50.99 -5.91 5.73
N ALA A 732 50.30 -7.02 5.98
CA ALA A 732 49.81 -7.52 7.27
C ALA A 732 50.91 -8.23 8.08
N PRO A 733 50.62 -8.68 9.31
CA PRO A 733 50.57 -10.13 9.64
C PRO A 733 49.30 -10.51 10.46
N ALA A 734 48.63 -11.67 10.28
CA ALA A 734 48.96 -13.09 10.60
C ALA A 734 48.92 -13.38 12.13
N ALA A 735 48.46 -14.49 12.73
CA ALA A 735 47.87 -15.81 12.40
C ALA A 735 47.21 -16.35 13.72
N ASP A 736 46.26 -17.29 13.80
CA ASP A 736 46.36 -18.78 13.72
C ASP A 736 44.92 -19.37 13.69
N ALA A 737 44.50 -20.30 12.81
CA ALA A 737 44.78 -21.76 12.69
C ALA A 737 44.11 -22.59 13.82
N LEU A 738 43.26 -23.62 13.62
CA LEU A 738 43.28 -24.89 12.84
C LEU A 738 41.82 -25.42 12.70
N GLY A 739 41.31 -26.06 11.63
CA GLY A 739 41.69 -27.35 10.99
C GLY A 739 40.74 -28.46 11.50
N THR A 740 39.90 -29.16 10.72
CA THR A 740 40.14 -30.27 9.75
C THR A 740 38.86 -30.50 8.89
N GLY A 741 38.85 -30.61 7.55
CA GLY A 741 39.27 -31.75 6.68
C GLY A 741 38.24 -32.92 6.73
N THR A 742 37.59 -33.46 5.70
CA THR A 742 37.88 -33.61 4.24
C THR A 742 36.62 -34.13 3.47
N PRO A 743 36.61 -34.14 2.11
CA PRO A 743 35.44 -34.30 1.23
C PRO A 743 35.36 -35.65 0.46
N GLY A 744 34.21 -35.94 -0.18
CA GLY A 744 34.04 -37.13 -1.05
C GLY A 744 32.88 -37.06 -2.06
N LYS A 745 33.26 -37.11 -3.34
CA LYS A 745 32.60 -37.09 -4.67
C LYS A 745 31.22 -37.78 -4.93
N PRO A 746 30.59 -37.50 -6.10
CA PRO A 746 29.22 -37.86 -6.47
C PRO A 746 29.11 -39.18 -7.25
N ILE A 747 27.92 -39.78 -7.24
CA ILE A 747 27.54 -40.90 -8.11
C ILE A 747 26.13 -40.65 -8.66
N ALA A 748 26.03 -40.69 -9.99
CA ALA A 748 24.85 -41.03 -10.79
C ALA A 748 25.21 -42.35 -11.53
N PRO A 749 24.28 -43.08 -12.19
CA PRO A 749 23.04 -42.63 -12.82
C PRO A 749 21.75 -42.88 -12.02
#